data_AF-A0A7L5AFT2-F1
#
_entry.id   AF-A0A7L5AFT2-F1
#
_cell.length_a   1.000
_cell.length_b   1.000
_cell.length_c   1.000
_cell.angle_alpha   90.00
_cell.angle_beta   90.00
_cell.angle_gamma   90.00
#
_symmetry.space_group_name_H-M   'P 1'
#
loop_
_entity.id
_entity.type
_entity.pdbx_description
1 polymer ?
#
loop_
_entity_poly.entity_id
_entity_poly.type
_entity_poly.pdbx_seq_one_letter_code
_entity_poly.pdbx_strand_id
1 'polypeptide(L)'
;MATGAPANAAFETPTPDPSASAAPRSSPAVPTATAVTTSPGEFSPTGLVAVSGTRQPGSSIEVTLTETGATICAVEGADAEDWSCAGLQRLPNGSGISLTATEKSAEGAVAPGTTTVDVLAPPGMDGSASYLTTGLVSGNGHPGSRVTVSIDGVVDPNCSSVPVSSSTYWSCNVSAPTGGPYFVRSQQSDSSIGGGSFSGYSDVRRVTVDRDAPAAAVITSPRSEGRIVGPRIVVSGTGESGSTVDVYVDNIPACTAAVMKSKWACDIGDHGTGPHLLQTLQRDAAGNFAAPSEQIRVYFGPRDAGAPPPTPAAPSETPAPAPSPEPEPEPEPSDDDASPAPVLPARPDIRDWSAPAPDEALTNWGTPSGFGGTLTTFTDSVRAPWYSSLILSLAFLSLIALPLRLLASALRGRVRRPRGQLTGRNLRADPAADIPRPINPWIAGAVPVAAAAGLIVLTGGVEGEVRYLRLALAVSIGLAILNVVGTAIVTRLGSGWAGTSRRLRFVPLLLLAAALASLASRWTGMDPPLVAGVLIGAVFAAATPVRARAIVNLIHVGGILVLGVLGWLAHGVLGPVQGFWGSLTSEILATVCLAGLGSALVLVLPIATLPGRVILEWSLAAWVTTVLLVAGTVATVIYGTALTGALLPWLATAAVFAALSLAMWLFVRFVEPRATL
;
A
#
# COMPACT_ATOMS: atom_id res chain seq x y z
N MET A 1 -41.95 -99.38 -78.68
CA MET A 1 -42.64 -99.94 -77.49
C MET A 1 -42.53 -98.92 -76.38
N ALA A 2 -43.66 -98.44 -75.82
CA ALA A 2 -43.84 -97.62 -74.59
C ALA A 2 -43.01 -96.29 -74.49
N THR A 3 -43.52 -95.11 -74.15
CA THR A 3 -44.82 -94.57 -73.68
C THR A 3 -44.71 -93.04 -73.89
N GLY A 4 -45.76 -92.41 -74.43
CA GLY A 4 -45.75 -90.99 -74.83
C GLY A 4 -46.26 -90.02 -73.76
N ALA A 5 -45.85 -88.76 -73.87
CA ALA A 5 -46.47 -87.60 -73.24
C ALA A 5 -46.43 -86.41 -74.24
N PRO A 6 -47.45 -85.54 -74.31
CA PRO A 6 -47.66 -84.65 -75.44
C PRO A 6 -47.24 -83.20 -75.18
N ALA A 7 -47.08 -82.47 -76.28
CA ALA A 7 -46.82 -81.04 -76.36
C ALA A 7 -48.10 -80.21 -76.25
N ASN A 8 -48.00 -78.93 -75.84
CA ASN A 8 -48.91 -77.89 -76.31
C ASN A 8 -48.34 -76.45 -76.24
N ALA A 9 -48.37 -75.84 -77.43
CA ALA A 9 -48.56 -74.45 -77.89
C ALA A 9 -48.26 -73.20 -77.03
N ALA A 10 -47.72 -72.20 -77.75
CA ALA A 10 -47.34 -70.84 -77.37
C ALA A 10 -48.48 -69.80 -77.48
N PHE A 11 -48.29 -68.63 -76.87
CA PHE A 11 -48.97 -67.35 -77.14
C PHE A 11 -48.04 -66.14 -76.83
N GLU A 12 -48.18 -65.04 -77.58
CA GLU A 12 -47.33 -63.84 -77.65
C GLU A 12 -47.71 -62.66 -76.71
N THR A 13 -46.80 -61.66 -76.65
CA THR A 13 -46.89 -60.18 -76.41
C THR A 13 -46.40 -59.62 -75.04
N PRO A 14 -46.06 -58.30 -74.89
CA PRO A 14 -44.94 -57.51 -75.49
C PRO A 14 -44.11 -56.65 -74.45
N THR A 15 -43.09 -55.91 -74.91
CA THR A 15 -42.02 -55.11 -74.20
C THR A 15 -42.51 -53.91 -73.33
N PRO A 16 -41.75 -53.46 -72.29
CA PRO A 16 -41.12 -52.11 -72.38
C PRO A 16 -39.74 -51.90 -71.67
N ASP A 17 -39.03 -50.87 -72.18
CA ASP A 17 -37.96 -49.97 -71.68
C ASP A 17 -36.83 -50.38 -70.68
N PRO A 18 -35.57 -49.93 -70.91
CA PRO A 18 -34.50 -49.98 -69.93
C PRO A 18 -34.53 -48.71 -69.05
N SER A 19 -34.80 -48.86 -67.75
CA SER A 19 -34.69 -47.76 -66.79
C SER A 19 -34.04 -48.16 -65.48
N ALA A 20 -33.36 -47.17 -64.90
CA ALA A 20 -32.75 -47.09 -63.57
C ALA A 20 -31.37 -47.77 -63.37
N SER A 21 -30.35 -47.09 -63.88
CA SER A 21 -29.05 -47.00 -63.19
C SER A 21 -29.29 -46.54 -61.75
N ALA A 22 -28.84 -47.33 -60.78
CA ALA A 22 -28.94 -47.01 -59.36
C ALA A 22 -28.16 -45.72 -59.06
N ALA A 23 -28.88 -44.67 -58.67
CA ALA A 23 -28.26 -43.47 -58.11
C ALA A 23 -27.44 -43.85 -56.86
N PRO A 24 -26.20 -43.34 -56.71
CA PRO A 24 -25.45 -43.55 -55.49
C PRO A 24 -26.22 -42.90 -54.33
N ARG A 25 -26.42 -43.66 -53.24
CA ARG A 25 -26.92 -43.09 -51.98
C ARG A 25 -26.00 -41.93 -51.61
N SER A 26 -26.57 -40.73 -51.51
CA SER A 26 -25.88 -39.58 -50.93
C SER A 26 -25.34 -39.99 -49.57
N SER A 27 -24.02 -39.91 -49.42
CA SER A 27 -23.38 -39.91 -48.11
C SER A 27 -24.06 -38.82 -47.26
N PRO A 28 -24.37 -39.04 -45.98
CA PRO A 28 -24.89 -37.97 -45.12
C PRO A 28 -23.93 -36.78 -45.22
N ALA A 29 -24.44 -35.62 -45.64
CA ALA A 29 -23.66 -34.39 -45.58
C ALA A 29 -23.26 -34.19 -44.12
N VAL A 30 -21.95 -34.15 -43.86
CA VAL A 30 -21.42 -33.73 -42.56
C VAL A 30 -22.03 -32.36 -42.28
N PRO A 31 -22.70 -32.12 -41.13
CA PRO A 31 -23.27 -30.82 -40.85
C PRO A 31 -22.13 -29.79 -40.86
N THR A 32 -22.21 -28.83 -41.77
CA THR A 32 -21.28 -27.70 -41.82
C THR A 32 -21.32 -27.01 -40.46
N ALA A 33 -20.17 -26.85 -39.82
CA ALA A 33 -20.08 -26.15 -38.54
C ALA A 33 -20.63 -24.73 -38.68
N THR A 34 -21.31 -24.24 -37.64
CA THR A 34 -21.75 -22.84 -37.56
C THR A 34 -20.54 -21.92 -37.75
N ALA A 35 -20.61 -20.94 -38.64
CA ALA A 35 -19.52 -19.96 -38.77
C ALA A 35 -19.76 -18.79 -37.83
N VAL A 36 -18.69 -18.20 -37.29
CA VAL A 36 -18.73 -16.95 -36.51
C VAL A 36 -17.54 -16.08 -36.88
N THR A 37 -17.76 -14.79 -36.99
CA THR A 37 -16.79 -13.78 -37.40
C THR A 37 -17.02 -12.49 -36.62
N THR A 38 -15.97 -11.69 -36.48
CA THR A 38 -16.01 -10.37 -35.86
C THR A 38 -15.60 -9.29 -36.86
N SER A 39 -16.15 -8.09 -36.69
CA SER A 39 -15.70 -6.88 -37.39
C SER A 39 -15.50 -5.76 -36.37
N PRO A 40 -14.28 -5.25 -36.17
CA PRO A 40 -13.01 -5.71 -36.76
C PRO A 40 -12.66 -7.17 -36.44
N GLY A 41 -11.94 -7.83 -37.36
CA GLY A 41 -11.59 -9.25 -37.25
C GLY A 41 -10.38 -9.52 -36.36
N GLU A 42 -9.32 -8.73 -36.50
CA GLU A 42 -8.04 -8.97 -35.80
C GLU A 42 -7.93 -8.17 -34.50
N PHE A 43 -8.17 -6.86 -34.54
CA PHE A 43 -8.00 -5.96 -33.40
C PHE A 43 -9.15 -4.94 -33.31
N SER A 44 -9.79 -4.86 -32.13
CA SER A 44 -10.77 -3.82 -31.81
C SER A 44 -10.15 -2.74 -30.92
N PRO A 45 -9.89 -1.52 -31.45
CA PRO A 45 -9.34 -0.41 -30.68
C PRO A 45 -10.38 0.29 -29.80
N THR A 46 -11.67 -0.06 -29.93
CA THR A 46 -12.77 0.62 -29.23
C THR A 46 -13.36 -0.22 -28.10
N GLY A 47 -12.98 -1.51 -28.00
CA GLY A 47 -13.67 -2.46 -27.14
C GLY A 47 -14.98 -2.99 -27.71
N LEU A 48 -15.32 -2.61 -28.95
CA LEU A 48 -16.60 -2.91 -29.59
C LEU A 48 -16.37 -3.72 -30.87
N VAL A 49 -17.16 -4.77 -31.07
CA VAL A 49 -17.13 -5.59 -32.30
C VAL A 49 -18.54 -5.89 -32.79
N ALA A 50 -18.75 -5.90 -34.10
CA ALA A 50 -19.92 -6.55 -34.69
C ALA A 50 -19.65 -8.06 -34.76
N VAL A 51 -20.63 -8.88 -34.36
CA VAL A 51 -20.53 -10.34 -34.40
C VAL A 51 -21.57 -10.88 -35.37
N SER A 52 -21.14 -11.69 -36.32
CA SER A 52 -21.98 -12.27 -37.37
C SER A 52 -21.47 -13.62 -37.81
N GLY A 53 -22.30 -14.38 -38.52
CA GLY A 53 -21.92 -15.70 -39.01
C GLY A 53 -23.00 -16.36 -39.86
N THR A 54 -22.83 -17.66 -40.09
CA THR A 54 -23.79 -18.50 -40.81
C THR A 54 -24.36 -19.59 -39.90
N ARG A 55 -25.57 -20.06 -40.20
CA ARG A 55 -26.34 -21.07 -39.47
C ARG A 55 -27.22 -21.89 -40.40
N GLN A 56 -27.79 -22.99 -39.91
CA GLN A 56 -28.84 -23.73 -40.60
C GLN A 56 -30.18 -22.96 -40.56
N PRO A 57 -31.03 -23.09 -41.60
CA PRO A 57 -32.37 -22.51 -41.59
C PRO A 57 -33.19 -22.97 -40.36
N GLY A 58 -33.83 -22.01 -39.68
CA GLY A 58 -34.70 -22.29 -38.53
C GLY A 58 -33.97 -22.53 -37.20
N SER A 59 -32.62 -22.53 -37.16
CA SER A 59 -31.85 -22.74 -35.93
C SER A 59 -31.59 -21.43 -35.16
N SER A 60 -31.54 -21.52 -33.83
CA SER A 60 -31.16 -20.39 -32.96
C SER A 60 -29.67 -20.42 -32.63
N ILE A 61 -29.05 -19.24 -32.52
CA ILE A 61 -27.63 -19.10 -32.17
C ILE A 61 -27.49 -18.48 -30.78
N GLU A 62 -26.60 -19.04 -29.97
CA GLU A 62 -26.10 -18.43 -28.74
C GLU A 62 -24.59 -18.23 -28.83
N VAL A 63 -24.14 -16.99 -28.73
CA VAL A 63 -22.71 -16.62 -28.73
C VAL A 63 -22.26 -16.39 -27.30
N THR A 64 -21.20 -17.06 -26.90
CA THR A 64 -20.61 -16.97 -25.55
C THR A 64 -19.13 -16.62 -25.63
N LEU A 65 -18.61 -16.03 -24.55
CA LEU A 65 -17.17 -15.97 -24.30
C LEU A 65 -16.69 -17.38 -23.94
N THR A 66 -15.76 -17.93 -24.72
CA THR A 66 -15.27 -19.31 -24.54
C THR A 66 -14.68 -19.53 -23.14
N GLU A 67 -14.00 -18.52 -22.59
CA GLU A 67 -13.30 -18.60 -21.31
C GLU A 67 -14.22 -18.58 -20.09
N THR A 68 -15.29 -17.78 -20.15
CA THR A 68 -16.18 -17.54 -18.99
C THR A 68 -17.54 -18.21 -19.15
N GLY A 69 -17.91 -18.63 -20.35
CA GLY A 69 -19.25 -19.08 -20.71
C GLY A 69 -20.30 -17.97 -20.72
N ALA A 70 -19.91 -16.70 -20.57
CA ALA A 70 -20.86 -15.60 -20.52
C ALA A 70 -21.49 -15.36 -21.89
N THR A 71 -22.82 -15.36 -21.97
CA THR A 71 -23.58 -15.08 -23.19
C THR A 71 -23.41 -13.61 -23.59
N ILE A 72 -22.92 -13.39 -24.80
CA ILE A 72 -22.75 -12.06 -25.42
C ILE A 72 -24.05 -11.66 -26.11
N CYS A 73 -24.60 -12.56 -26.91
CA CYS A 73 -25.83 -12.34 -27.65
C CYS A 73 -26.49 -13.68 -28.00
N ALA A 74 -27.81 -13.63 -28.16
CA ALA A 74 -28.61 -14.73 -28.69
C ALA A 74 -29.42 -14.22 -29.88
N VAL A 75 -29.53 -15.06 -30.91
CA VAL A 75 -30.31 -14.80 -32.13
C VAL A 75 -31.36 -15.88 -32.26
N GLU A 76 -32.63 -15.48 -32.29
CA GLU A 76 -33.75 -16.41 -32.45
C GLU A 76 -33.74 -17.09 -33.83
N GLY A 77 -34.38 -18.26 -33.91
CA GLY A 77 -34.45 -19.04 -35.13
C GLY A 77 -35.20 -18.32 -36.25
N ALA A 78 -34.61 -18.30 -37.44
CA ALA A 78 -35.26 -17.84 -38.66
C ALA A 78 -34.68 -18.58 -39.88
N ASP A 79 -35.40 -18.55 -41.00
CA ASP A 79 -35.04 -19.29 -42.22
C ASP A 79 -33.79 -18.72 -42.93
N ALA A 80 -33.34 -17.52 -42.54
CA ALA A 80 -32.11 -16.92 -43.06
C ALA A 80 -30.87 -17.66 -42.55
N GLU A 81 -30.00 -18.04 -43.49
CA GLU A 81 -28.73 -18.73 -43.22
C GLU A 81 -27.67 -17.80 -42.62
N ASP A 82 -27.77 -16.49 -42.84
CA ASP A 82 -26.92 -15.50 -42.20
C ASP A 82 -27.54 -15.01 -40.89
N TRP A 83 -26.69 -14.73 -39.90
CA TRP A 83 -27.11 -14.14 -38.64
C TRP A 83 -26.13 -13.05 -38.19
N SER A 84 -26.65 -12.11 -37.41
CA SER A 84 -25.86 -11.07 -36.75
C SER A 84 -26.44 -10.74 -35.38
N CYS A 85 -25.55 -10.42 -34.45
CA CYS A 85 -25.97 -9.91 -33.16
C CYS A 85 -26.47 -8.47 -33.29
N ALA A 86 -27.50 -8.13 -32.53
CA ALA A 86 -28.05 -6.78 -32.54
C ALA A 86 -27.04 -5.80 -31.92
N GLY A 87 -26.61 -4.81 -32.72
CA GLY A 87 -25.67 -3.78 -32.29
C GLY A 87 -24.23 -4.28 -32.11
N LEU A 88 -23.37 -3.37 -31.67
CA LEU A 88 -21.98 -3.69 -31.36
C LEU A 88 -21.87 -4.32 -29.97
N GLN A 89 -21.10 -5.39 -29.89
CA GLN A 89 -20.86 -6.14 -28.66
C GLN A 89 -19.64 -5.58 -27.96
N ARG A 90 -19.77 -5.31 -26.65
CA ARG A 90 -18.64 -4.89 -25.81
C ARG A 90 -17.89 -6.11 -25.30
N LEU A 91 -16.62 -6.20 -25.63
CA LEU A 91 -15.73 -7.27 -25.19
C LEU A 91 -14.75 -6.77 -24.12
N PRO A 92 -14.29 -7.65 -23.21
CA PRO A 92 -13.21 -7.30 -22.28
C PRO A 92 -11.90 -7.04 -23.03
N ASN A 93 -11.03 -6.22 -22.44
CA ASN A 93 -9.68 -6.01 -22.97
C ASN A 93 -8.84 -7.28 -22.79
N GLY A 94 -8.07 -7.63 -23.81
CA GLY A 94 -7.17 -8.77 -23.79
C GLY A 94 -6.75 -9.23 -25.19
N SER A 95 -5.75 -10.09 -25.23
CA SER A 95 -5.29 -10.76 -26.45
C SER A 95 -6.07 -12.05 -26.67
N GLY A 96 -6.49 -12.33 -27.90
CA GLY A 96 -7.07 -13.61 -28.31
C GLY A 96 -8.43 -13.91 -27.68
N ILE A 97 -9.26 -12.89 -27.44
CA ILE A 97 -10.60 -13.07 -26.86
C ILE A 97 -11.40 -14.03 -27.74
N SER A 98 -11.68 -15.22 -27.22
CA SER A 98 -12.34 -16.29 -27.95
C SER A 98 -13.86 -16.25 -27.77
N LEU A 99 -14.56 -16.25 -28.91
CA LEU A 99 -16.02 -16.32 -29.00
C LEU A 99 -16.43 -17.69 -29.53
N THR A 100 -17.43 -18.31 -28.90
CA THR A 100 -18.03 -19.56 -29.36
C THR A 100 -19.49 -19.33 -29.72
N ALA A 101 -19.86 -19.60 -30.98
CA ALA A 101 -21.23 -19.63 -31.44
C ALA A 101 -21.76 -21.07 -31.38
N THR A 102 -22.75 -21.29 -30.54
CA THR A 102 -23.45 -22.57 -30.39
C THR A 102 -24.79 -22.50 -31.10
N GLU A 103 -25.04 -23.49 -31.95
CA GLU A 103 -26.26 -23.59 -32.73
C GLU A 103 -27.17 -24.66 -32.16
N LYS A 104 -28.46 -24.31 -32.01
CA LYS A 104 -29.50 -25.22 -31.54
C LYS A 104 -30.51 -25.46 -32.65
N SER A 105 -30.47 -26.68 -33.20
CA SER A 105 -31.35 -27.16 -34.26
C SER A 105 -32.22 -28.32 -33.76
N ALA A 106 -33.40 -28.51 -34.38
CA ALA A 106 -34.27 -29.66 -34.12
C ALA A 106 -33.73 -30.96 -34.75
N GLU A 107 -32.82 -30.85 -35.73
CA GLU A 107 -32.33 -31.97 -36.55
C GLU A 107 -31.09 -32.67 -35.96
N GLY A 108 -30.55 -32.17 -34.84
CA GLY A 108 -29.41 -32.77 -34.14
C GLY A 108 -28.39 -31.74 -33.66
N ALA A 109 -27.26 -32.23 -33.12
CA ALA A 109 -26.17 -31.38 -32.64
C ALA A 109 -25.29 -30.90 -33.80
N VAL A 110 -25.11 -29.58 -33.92
CA VAL A 110 -24.19 -28.93 -34.86
C VAL A 110 -22.88 -28.59 -34.13
N ALA A 111 -21.73 -28.74 -34.81
CA ALA A 111 -20.45 -28.36 -34.23
C ALA A 111 -20.37 -26.83 -34.05
N PRO A 112 -19.95 -26.33 -32.87
CA PRO A 112 -19.91 -24.90 -32.62
C PRO A 112 -18.82 -24.20 -33.44
N GLY A 113 -19.09 -22.96 -33.83
CA GLY A 113 -18.13 -22.07 -34.46
C GLY A 113 -17.29 -21.32 -33.44
N THR A 114 -16.02 -21.08 -33.73
CA THR A 114 -15.14 -20.26 -32.88
C THR A 114 -14.41 -19.19 -33.67
N THR A 115 -14.25 -18.01 -33.08
CA THR A 115 -13.38 -16.93 -33.60
C THR A 115 -12.63 -16.25 -32.46
N THR A 116 -11.51 -15.60 -32.77
CA THR A 116 -10.70 -14.85 -31.80
C THR A 116 -10.48 -13.42 -32.27
N VAL A 117 -10.45 -12.47 -31.35
CA VAL A 117 -10.17 -11.06 -31.63
C VAL A 117 -9.36 -10.43 -30.49
N ASP A 118 -8.37 -9.60 -30.80
CA ASP A 118 -7.67 -8.79 -29.81
C ASP A 118 -8.49 -7.53 -29.50
N VAL A 119 -8.57 -7.14 -28.23
CA VAL A 119 -9.42 -6.04 -27.81
C VAL A 119 -8.67 -5.13 -26.85
N LEU A 120 -8.59 -3.84 -27.19
CA LEU A 120 -8.05 -2.81 -26.30
C LEU A 120 -8.86 -1.52 -26.45
N ALA A 121 -9.82 -1.32 -25.55
CA ALA A 121 -10.61 -0.09 -25.48
C ALA A 121 -9.75 1.13 -25.09
N PRO A 122 -10.20 2.37 -25.39
CA PRO A 122 -9.53 3.59 -24.94
C PRO A 122 -9.37 3.64 -23.41
N PRO A 123 -8.29 4.24 -22.89
CA PRO A 123 -8.18 4.52 -21.46
C PRO A 123 -9.23 5.56 -21.05
N GLY A 124 -9.69 5.48 -19.80
CA GLY A 124 -10.52 6.54 -19.21
C GLY A 124 -9.69 7.74 -18.78
N MET A 125 -10.36 8.87 -18.65
CA MET A 125 -9.81 10.14 -18.13
C MET A 125 -10.66 10.57 -16.93
N ASP A 126 -10.01 10.81 -15.79
CA ASP A 126 -10.64 11.30 -14.58
C ASP A 126 -11.11 12.77 -14.75
N GLY A 127 -11.95 13.22 -13.81
CA GLY A 127 -12.44 14.59 -13.77
C GLY A 127 -13.63 14.87 -14.69
N SER A 128 -14.21 16.06 -14.51
CA SER A 128 -15.32 16.55 -15.34
C SER A 128 -14.87 16.84 -16.77
N ALA A 129 -15.82 17.03 -17.69
CA ALA A 129 -15.52 17.39 -19.09
C ALA A 129 -14.68 18.67 -19.23
N SER A 130 -14.73 19.56 -18.21
CA SER A 130 -13.82 20.69 -18.05
C SER A 130 -13.34 20.77 -16.61
N TYR A 131 -12.06 21.01 -16.37
CA TYR A 131 -11.51 21.19 -15.02
C TYR A 131 -10.22 22.05 -14.99
N LEU A 132 -9.84 22.48 -13.80
CA LEU A 132 -8.64 23.25 -13.49
C LEU A 132 -7.62 22.33 -12.79
N THR A 133 -6.34 22.44 -13.14
CA THR A 133 -5.28 21.58 -12.60
C THR A 133 -3.93 22.30 -12.62
N THR A 134 -2.98 21.84 -11.82
CA THR A 134 -1.56 22.24 -11.89
C THR A 134 -0.78 21.62 -13.05
N GLY A 135 -1.46 20.84 -13.89
CA GLY A 135 -0.89 20.09 -15.01
C GLY A 135 -1.01 18.57 -14.86
N LEU A 136 -1.54 18.10 -13.73
CA LEU A 136 -1.81 16.68 -13.54
C LEU A 136 -3.04 16.24 -14.34
N VAL A 137 -2.88 15.18 -15.13
CA VAL A 137 -3.96 14.43 -15.79
C VAL A 137 -3.87 12.97 -15.37
N SER A 138 -5.01 12.31 -15.18
CA SER A 138 -5.07 10.92 -14.71
C SER A 138 -6.25 10.17 -15.29
N GLY A 139 -6.25 8.85 -15.10
CA GLY A 139 -7.37 8.01 -15.44
C GLY A 139 -7.13 6.54 -15.18
N ASN A 140 -7.96 5.72 -15.80
CA ASN A 140 -7.82 4.27 -15.81
C ASN A 140 -7.42 3.73 -17.19
N GLY A 141 -6.78 2.57 -17.22
CA GLY A 141 -6.31 1.90 -18.42
C GLY A 141 -6.24 0.39 -18.21
N HIS A 142 -5.85 -0.33 -19.26
CA HIS A 142 -5.58 -1.76 -19.17
C HIS A 142 -4.24 -1.98 -18.43
N PRO A 143 -4.20 -2.81 -17.37
CA PRO A 143 -2.97 -3.05 -16.61
C PRO A 143 -1.81 -3.52 -17.50
N GLY A 144 -0.63 -2.93 -17.32
CA GLY A 144 0.56 -3.27 -18.11
C GLY A 144 0.69 -2.52 -19.45
N SER A 145 -0.40 -1.89 -19.92
CA SER A 145 -0.37 -1.03 -21.10
C SER A 145 0.35 0.30 -20.84
N ARG A 146 0.64 1.03 -21.92
CA ARG A 146 1.24 2.37 -21.90
C ARG A 146 0.27 3.38 -22.49
N VAL A 147 -0.01 4.44 -21.73
CA VAL A 147 -0.87 5.56 -22.13
C VAL A 147 -0.03 6.65 -22.80
N THR A 148 -0.54 7.16 -23.91
CA THR A 148 -0.05 8.36 -24.59
C THR A 148 -1.12 9.43 -24.47
N VAL A 149 -0.76 10.60 -23.93
CA VAL A 149 -1.65 11.76 -23.81
C VAL A 149 -1.31 12.77 -24.90
N SER A 150 -2.34 13.28 -25.58
CA SER A 150 -2.24 14.34 -26.57
C SER A 150 -2.98 15.59 -26.10
N ILE A 151 -2.36 16.75 -26.34
CA ILE A 151 -2.87 18.09 -26.02
C ILE A 151 -2.99 18.85 -27.33
N ASP A 152 -4.19 19.35 -27.63
CA ASP A 152 -4.52 20.04 -28.88
C ASP A 152 -4.09 19.26 -30.14
N GLY A 153 -4.18 17.92 -30.05
CA GLY A 153 -3.83 17.00 -31.14
C GLY A 153 -2.34 16.61 -31.21
N VAL A 154 -1.48 17.16 -30.36
CA VAL A 154 -0.05 16.84 -30.32
C VAL A 154 0.26 15.98 -29.10
N VAL A 155 1.04 14.91 -29.27
CA VAL A 155 1.48 14.09 -28.14
C VAL A 155 2.32 14.93 -27.19
N ASP A 156 1.94 14.95 -25.91
CA ASP A 156 2.69 15.67 -24.90
C ASP A 156 4.03 14.94 -24.60
N PRO A 157 5.16 15.66 -24.58
CA PRO A 157 6.47 15.05 -24.38
C PRO A 157 6.62 14.35 -23.02
N ASN A 158 6.00 14.85 -21.96
CA ASN A 158 6.05 14.23 -20.63
C ASN A 158 5.15 12.99 -20.55
N CYS A 159 4.09 12.96 -21.36
CA CYS A 159 3.05 11.96 -21.31
C CYS A 159 3.00 11.07 -22.57
N SER A 160 4.15 10.86 -23.21
CA SER A 160 4.23 10.06 -24.44
C SER A 160 4.13 8.55 -24.20
N SER A 161 4.50 8.07 -22.99
CA SER A 161 4.52 6.64 -22.65
C SER A 161 4.36 6.37 -21.14
N VAL A 162 3.18 6.66 -20.61
CA VAL A 162 2.84 6.57 -19.19
C VAL A 162 2.42 5.13 -18.84
N PRO A 163 3.10 4.43 -17.92
CA PRO A 163 2.72 3.06 -17.55
C PRO A 163 1.38 3.05 -16.80
N VAL A 164 0.50 2.11 -17.16
CA VAL A 164 -0.70 1.80 -16.39
C VAL A 164 -0.35 0.80 -15.30
N SER A 165 -0.63 1.14 -14.04
CA SER A 165 -0.35 0.28 -12.90
C SER A 165 -1.22 -0.98 -12.90
N SER A 166 -0.87 -1.95 -12.06
CA SER A 166 -1.71 -3.15 -11.83
C SER A 166 -3.08 -2.82 -11.25
N SER A 167 -3.25 -1.64 -10.63
CA SER A 167 -4.53 -1.13 -10.13
C SER A 167 -5.36 -0.41 -11.21
N THR A 168 -5.00 -0.57 -12.49
CA THR A 168 -5.58 0.13 -13.67
C THR A 168 -5.30 1.63 -13.72
N TYR A 169 -4.58 2.20 -12.76
CA TYR A 169 -4.42 3.65 -12.64
C TYR A 169 -3.22 4.16 -13.43
N TRP A 170 -3.36 5.33 -14.04
CA TRP A 170 -2.26 6.07 -14.65
C TRP A 170 -2.39 7.56 -14.35
N SER A 171 -1.26 8.25 -14.29
CA SER A 171 -1.21 9.70 -14.08
C SER A 171 0.01 10.28 -14.76
N CYS A 172 -0.11 11.50 -15.26
CA CYS A 172 0.99 12.22 -15.87
C CYS A 172 0.89 13.73 -15.64
N ASN A 173 2.03 14.39 -15.45
CA ASN A 173 2.09 15.84 -15.39
C ASN A 173 2.45 16.40 -16.77
N VAL A 174 1.50 17.07 -17.41
CA VAL A 174 1.66 17.59 -18.77
C VAL A 174 2.66 18.73 -18.83
N SER A 175 3.25 18.93 -20.00
CA SER A 175 4.18 20.04 -20.29
C SER A 175 3.49 21.34 -20.70
N ALA A 176 2.18 21.30 -21.00
CA ALA A 176 1.41 22.48 -21.42
C ALA A 176 1.51 23.62 -20.37
N PRO A 177 1.85 24.87 -20.74
CA PRO A 177 2.11 25.95 -19.78
C PRO A 177 0.84 26.42 -19.02
N THR A 178 1.00 27.32 -18.05
CA THR A 178 -0.15 27.99 -17.39
C THR A 178 -1.01 28.68 -18.46
N GLY A 179 -2.32 28.45 -18.43
CA GLY A 179 -3.29 28.96 -19.38
C GLY A 179 -4.27 27.90 -19.87
N GLY A 180 -4.78 28.08 -21.08
CA GLY A 180 -5.79 27.23 -21.70
C GLY A 180 -7.05 28.02 -22.10
N PRO A 181 -8.15 27.32 -22.45
CA PRO A 181 -8.33 25.88 -22.30
C PRO A 181 -7.55 25.04 -23.33
N TYR A 182 -6.95 23.95 -22.86
CA TYR A 182 -6.35 22.89 -23.66
C TYR A 182 -7.32 21.74 -23.89
N PHE A 183 -7.24 21.06 -25.04
CA PHE A 183 -8.04 19.86 -25.34
C PHE A 183 -7.19 18.59 -25.20
N VAL A 184 -7.43 17.86 -24.12
CA VAL A 184 -6.66 16.67 -23.75
C VAL A 184 -7.40 15.39 -24.14
N ARG A 185 -6.70 14.44 -24.74
CA ARG A 185 -7.17 13.06 -25.01
C ARG A 185 -6.06 12.07 -24.69
N SER A 186 -6.42 10.82 -24.46
CA SER A 186 -5.47 9.74 -24.23
C SER A 186 -5.80 8.51 -25.07
N GLN A 187 -4.77 7.73 -25.39
CA GLN A 187 -4.86 6.41 -26.03
C GLN A 187 -3.89 5.47 -25.31
N GLN A 188 -4.07 4.16 -25.42
CA GLN A 188 -3.17 3.20 -24.81
C GLN A 188 -2.73 2.12 -25.78
N SER A 189 -1.55 1.55 -25.57
CA SER A 189 -1.05 0.40 -26.32
C SER A 189 -0.48 -0.65 -25.39
N ASP A 190 -0.57 -1.91 -25.80
CA ASP A 190 0.01 -3.05 -25.11
C ASP A 190 0.79 -3.91 -26.11
N SER A 191 2.05 -4.22 -25.84
CA SER A 191 2.85 -5.04 -26.75
C SER A 191 2.30 -6.46 -26.94
N SER A 192 1.46 -6.95 -26.02
CA SER A 192 0.84 -8.28 -26.07
C SER A 192 -0.53 -8.31 -26.76
N ILE A 193 -1.14 -7.15 -27.02
CA ILE A 193 -2.49 -7.04 -27.60
C ILE A 193 -2.41 -6.27 -28.92
N GLY A 194 -3.00 -6.81 -30.00
CA GLY A 194 -3.05 -6.12 -31.29
C GLY A 194 -1.67 -5.79 -31.85
N GLY A 195 -0.64 -6.55 -31.49
CA GLY A 195 0.75 -6.32 -31.89
C GLY A 195 1.35 -4.99 -31.43
N GLY A 196 0.87 -4.39 -30.34
CA GLY A 196 1.30 -3.06 -29.90
C GLY A 196 0.55 -1.89 -30.55
N SER A 197 -0.51 -2.18 -31.30
CA SER A 197 -1.40 -1.16 -31.86
C SER A 197 -2.04 -0.32 -30.74
N PHE A 198 -2.27 0.96 -31.04
CA PHE A 198 -2.97 1.84 -30.11
C PHE A 198 -4.48 1.60 -30.13
N SER A 199 -5.10 1.73 -28.96
CA SER A 199 -6.55 1.90 -28.82
C SER A 199 -7.02 3.16 -29.56
N GLY A 200 -8.35 3.31 -29.64
CA GLY A 200 -8.95 4.59 -29.96
C GLY A 200 -8.63 5.63 -28.89
N TYR A 201 -8.92 6.89 -29.21
CA TYR A 201 -8.81 7.99 -28.24
C TYR A 201 -9.95 7.96 -27.24
N SER A 202 -9.66 8.36 -26.01
CA SER A 202 -10.63 8.74 -25.00
C SER A 202 -11.53 9.88 -25.48
N ASP A 203 -12.58 10.15 -24.71
CA ASP A 203 -13.29 11.41 -24.80
C ASP A 203 -12.36 12.60 -24.53
N VAL A 204 -12.67 13.75 -25.14
CA VAL A 204 -11.91 14.98 -24.94
C VAL A 204 -12.20 15.57 -23.57
N ARG A 205 -11.16 16.09 -22.90
CA ARG A 205 -11.24 16.90 -21.69
C ARG A 205 -10.76 18.31 -21.97
N ARG A 206 -11.49 19.32 -21.49
CA ARG A 206 -11.10 20.72 -21.56
C ARG A 206 -10.36 21.11 -20.28
N VAL A 207 -9.05 21.29 -20.37
CA VAL A 207 -8.20 21.48 -19.19
C VAL A 207 -7.65 22.89 -19.17
N THR A 208 -7.87 23.62 -18.08
CA THR A 208 -7.13 24.85 -17.79
C THR A 208 -5.99 24.48 -16.84
N VAL A 209 -4.78 24.90 -17.18
CA VAL A 209 -3.59 24.63 -16.37
C VAL A 209 -3.21 25.90 -15.64
N ASP A 210 -2.99 25.81 -14.35
CA ASP A 210 -2.53 26.92 -13.52
C ASP A 210 -1.42 26.41 -12.59
N ARG A 211 -0.20 26.87 -12.83
CA ARG A 211 1.00 26.55 -12.02
C ARG A 211 1.46 27.71 -11.16
N ASP A 212 0.72 28.80 -11.16
CA ASP A 212 1.15 30.02 -10.48
C ASP A 212 0.79 29.88 -9.01
N ALA A 213 1.81 29.79 -8.16
CA ALA A 213 1.59 29.72 -6.72
C ALA A 213 0.93 31.00 -6.21
N PRO A 214 -0.11 30.90 -5.38
CA PRO A 214 -0.75 32.08 -4.83
C PRO A 214 0.16 32.77 -3.80
N ALA A 215 -0.09 34.04 -3.52
CA ALA A 215 0.63 34.76 -2.46
C ALA A 215 0.35 34.16 -1.07
N ALA A 216 1.33 34.23 -0.17
CA ALA A 216 1.17 33.75 1.21
C ALA A 216 0.00 34.47 1.92
N ALA A 217 -0.81 33.70 2.64
CA ALA A 217 -1.86 34.26 3.48
C ALA A 217 -1.24 35.02 4.67
N VAL A 218 -1.87 36.11 5.08
CA VAL A 218 -1.39 36.96 6.17
C VAL A 218 -2.36 36.88 7.34
N ILE A 219 -1.86 36.55 8.53
CA ILE A 219 -2.63 36.63 9.77
C ILE A 219 -2.75 38.11 10.18
N THR A 220 -3.98 38.62 10.28
CA THR A 220 -4.25 40.00 10.71
C THR A 220 -4.75 40.07 12.16
N SER A 221 -5.35 38.99 12.65
CA SER A 221 -5.74 38.81 14.05
C SER A 221 -5.61 37.34 14.44
N PRO A 222 -5.04 37.01 15.60
CA PRO A 222 -4.37 37.92 16.54
C PRO A 222 -3.10 38.55 15.95
N ARG A 223 -2.64 39.68 16.53
CA ARG A 223 -1.32 40.25 16.22
C ARG A 223 -0.22 39.50 16.96
N SER A 224 1.01 39.60 16.46
CA SER A 224 2.18 39.04 17.15
C SER A 224 2.32 39.56 18.59
N GLU A 225 2.73 38.68 19.49
CA GLU A 225 2.74 38.82 20.96
C GLU A 225 1.36 39.12 21.57
N GLY A 226 0.28 38.96 20.81
CA GLY A 226 -1.09 39.21 21.24
C GLY A 226 -1.57 38.21 22.29
N ARG A 227 -2.38 38.67 23.25
CA ARG A 227 -3.00 37.83 24.27
C ARG A 227 -4.49 37.65 23.99
N ILE A 228 -4.94 36.40 24.00
CA ILE A 228 -6.33 36.03 23.72
C ILE A 228 -6.89 35.37 24.98
N VAL A 229 -7.99 35.94 25.49
CA VAL A 229 -8.70 35.45 26.67
C VAL A 229 -10.12 35.10 26.25
N GLY A 230 -10.48 33.83 26.36
CA GLY A 230 -11.80 33.35 26.02
C GLY A 230 -11.76 31.89 25.56
N PRO A 231 -12.92 31.20 25.59
CA PRO A 231 -13.00 29.79 25.18
C PRO A 231 -12.98 29.59 23.66
N ARG A 232 -13.06 30.68 22.88
CA ARG A 232 -13.13 30.67 21.43
C ARG A 232 -11.97 31.49 20.86
N ILE A 233 -11.11 30.85 20.08
CA ILE A 233 -9.95 31.50 19.48
C ILE A 233 -10.16 31.57 17.97
N VAL A 234 -10.44 32.77 17.48
CA VAL A 234 -10.63 33.01 16.05
C VAL A 234 -9.36 33.65 15.49
N VAL A 235 -8.76 32.99 14.50
CA VAL A 235 -7.68 33.51 13.68
C VAL A 235 -8.28 34.03 12.38
N SER A 236 -7.92 35.23 11.97
CA SER A 236 -8.41 35.84 10.73
C SER A 236 -7.30 36.56 9.98
N GLY A 237 -7.47 36.67 8.67
CA GLY A 237 -6.43 37.17 7.79
C GLY A 237 -6.90 37.56 6.41
N THR A 238 -5.92 37.86 5.57
CA THR A 238 -6.09 38.09 4.14
C THR A 238 -5.47 36.96 3.33
N GLY A 239 -5.99 36.75 2.13
CA GLY A 239 -5.54 35.71 1.21
C GLY A 239 -6.09 35.94 -0.19
N GLU A 240 -5.79 35.05 -1.11
CA GLU A 240 -6.31 35.11 -2.48
C GLU A 240 -7.77 34.63 -2.55
N SER A 241 -8.66 35.35 -3.25
CA SER A 241 -10.07 34.97 -3.32
C SER A 241 -10.28 33.65 -4.04
N GLY A 242 -11.10 32.75 -3.48
CA GLY A 242 -11.34 31.41 -4.04
C GLY A 242 -10.32 30.35 -3.63
N SER A 243 -9.26 30.75 -2.92
CA SER A 243 -8.31 29.84 -2.27
C SER A 243 -8.84 29.32 -0.93
N THR A 244 -8.14 28.35 -0.35
CA THR A 244 -8.32 28.00 1.07
C THR A 244 -7.03 28.19 1.85
N VAL A 245 -7.16 28.44 3.14
CA VAL A 245 -6.06 28.68 4.08
C VAL A 245 -6.15 27.69 5.22
N ASP A 246 -5.09 26.92 5.43
CA ASP A 246 -4.90 26.06 6.59
C ASP A 246 -4.15 26.83 7.67
N VAL A 247 -4.68 26.81 8.90
CA VAL A 247 -4.09 27.46 10.07
C VAL A 247 -3.44 26.39 10.94
N TYR A 248 -2.20 26.62 11.33
CA TYR A 248 -1.41 25.74 12.19
C TYR A 248 -1.14 26.43 13.53
N VAL A 249 -1.24 25.65 14.61
CA VAL A 249 -0.83 26.02 15.97
C VAL A 249 0.29 25.10 16.37
N ASP A 250 1.48 25.63 16.65
CA ASP A 250 2.68 24.86 16.98
C ASP A 250 3.00 23.75 15.95
N ASN A 251 2.82 24.07 14.66
CA ASN A 251 2.96 23.17 13.51
C ASN A 251 1.93 22.03 13.43
N ILE A 252 0.86 22.08 14.21
CA ILE A 252 -0.26 21.14 14.15
C ILE A 252 -1.41 21.82 13.41
N PRO A 253 -2.02 21.18 12.38
CA PRO A 253 -3.17 21.77 11.68
C PRO A 253 -4.32 21.93 12.66
N ALA A 254 -4.82 23.15 12.78
CA ALA A 254 -5.87 23.51 13.73
C ALA A 254 -7.22 23.69 13.02
N CYS A 255 -7.24 24.34 11.86
CA CYS A 255 -8.46 24.54 11.09
C CYS A 255 -8.18 24.94 9.63
N THR A 256 -9.20 24.85 8.77
CA THR A 256 -9.15 25.28 7.36
C THR A 256 -10.27 26.26 7.09
N ALA A 257 -9.98 27.36 6.38
CA ALA A 257 -10.96 28.37 5.99
C ALA A 257 -10.90 28.71 4.51
N ALA A 258 -12.07 28.90 3.89
CA ALA A 258 -12.16 29.45 2.55
C ALA A 258 -11.88 30.97 2.57
N VAL A 259 -11.20 31.46 1.54
CA VAL A 259 -10.94 32.89 1.37
C VAL A 259 -12.04 33.50 0.50
N MET A 260 -12.84 34.37 1.09
CA MET A 260 -13.93 35.08 0.43
C MET A 260 -13.64 36.57 0.42
N LYS A 261 -13.66 37.18 -0.78
CA LYS A 261 -13.36 38.62 -0.96
C LYS A 261 -12.04 39.02 -0.27
N SER A 262 -11.03 38.19 -0.51
CA SER A 262 -9.66 38.30 0.03
C SER A 262 -9.55 38.28 1.55
N LYS A 263 -10.55 37.76 2.25
CA LYS A 263 -10.57 37.62 3.71
C LYS A 263 -10.91 36.20 4.10
N TRP A 264 -10.34 35.75 5.21
CA TRP A 264 -10.64 34.46 5.82
C TRP A 264 -10.70 34.61 7.34
N ALA A 265 -11.46 33.74 7.99
CA ALA A 265 -11.52 33.62 9.43
C ALA A 265 -11.78 32.16 9.79
N CYS A 266 -11.13 31.69 10.84
CA CYS A 266 -11.09 30.29 11.21
C CYS A 266 -11.05 30.17 12.74
N ASP A 267 -11.90 29.33 13.28
CA ASP A 267 -11.93 29.03 14.71
C ASP A 267 -11.01 27.84 14.98
N ILE A 268 -9.96 28.06 15.76
CA ILE A 268 -8.97 27.01 16.06
C ILE A 268 -9.34 26.21 17.32
N GLY A 269 -10.41 26.56 18.04
CA GLY A 269 -10.79 25.86 19.27
C GLY A 269 -9.84 26.15 20.44
N ASP A 270 -9.75 25.22 21.40
CA ASP A 270 -8.92 25.34 22.60
C ASP A 270 -7.58 24.59 22.42
N HIS A 271 -6.48 25.28 22.70
CA HIS A 271 -5.10 24.78 22.56
C HIS A 271 -4.31 24.82 23.87
N GLY A 272 -4.99 25.01 25.01
CA GLY A 272 -4.35 25.19 26.31
C GLY A 272 -3.86 26.62 26.52
N THR A 273 -3.56 26.97 27.77
CA THR A 273 -3.05 28.30 28.13
C THR A 273 -1.54 28.35 28.00
N GLY A 274 -1.01 29.45 27.49
CA GLY A 274 0.44 29.63 27.34
C GLY A 274 0.83 30.27 26.00
N PRO A 275 2.13 30.36 25.71
CA PRO A 275 2.62 30.81 24.42
C PRO A 275 2.42 29.73 23.34
N HIS A 276 1.94 30.16 22.16
CA HIS A 276 1.76 29.34 20.97
C HIS A 276 2.28 30.06 19.73
N LEU A 277 2.67 29.31 18.71
CA LEU A 277 3.05 29.83 17.40
C LEU A 277 1.91 29.57 16.41
N LEU A 278 1.49 30.62 15.70
CA LEU A 278 0.53 30.53 14.60
C LEU A 278 1.24 30.67 13.26
N GLN A 279 0.83 29.84 12.30
CA GLN A 279 1.28 29.90 10.92
C GLN A 279 0.12 29.56 9.99
N THR A 280 0.13 30.07 8.76
CA THR A 280 -0.84 29.66 7.74
C THR A 280 -0.18 29.16 6.46
N LEU A 281 -0.91 28.31 5.75
CA LEU A 281 -0.55 27.84 4.41
C LEU A 281 -1.77 28.02 3.50
N GLN A 282 -1.60 28.76 2.40
CA GLN A 282 -2.65 28.95 1.40
C GLN A 282 -2.42 28.02 0.21
N ARG A 283 -3.51 27.58 -0.43
CA ARG A 283 -3.49 26.96 -1.76
C ARG A 283 -4.70 27.41 -2.59
N ASP A 284 -4.50 27.61 -3.88
CA ASP A 284 -5.53 28.11 -4.79
C ASP A 284 -6.56 27.03 -5.18
N ALA A 285 -7.36 27.33 -6.21
CA ALA A 285 -8.35 26.40 -6.75
C ALA A 285 -7.75 25.32 -7.67
N ALA A 286 -6.58 25.57 -8.27
CA ALA A 286 -5.89 24.65 -9.16
C ALA A 286 -5.09 23.58 -8.40
N GLY A 287 -4.66 23.92 -7.20
CA GLY A 287 -3.88 23.09 -6.29
C GLY A 287 -2.49 23.62 -5.97
N ASN A 288 -2.11 24.82 -6.40
CA ASN A 288 -0.79 25.37 -6.06
C ASN A 288 -0.76 25.90 -4.63
N PHE A 289 0.33 25.59 -3.92
CA PHE A 289 0.57 26.09 -2.56
C PHE A 289 1.39 27.37 -2.56
N ALA A 290 1.01 28.31 -1.71
CA ALA A 290 1.83 29.46 -1.36
C ALA A 290 3.04 29.05 -0.50
N ALA A 291 4.01 29.95 -0.36
CA ALA A 291 4.96 29.88 0.74
C ALA A 291 4.20 29.96 2.09
N PRO A 292 4.67 29.28 3.16
CA PRO A 292 4.11 29.45 4.50
C PRO A 292 4.17 30.90 4.94
N SER A 293 3.17 31.36 5.71
CA SER A 293 3.21 32.69 6.31
C SER A 293 4.37 32.83 7.30
N GLU A 294 4.72 34.07 7.63
CA GLU A 294 5.52 34.34 8.82
C GLU A 294 4.83 33.77 10.07
N GLN A 295 5.62 33.19 10.97
CA GLN A 295 5.10 32.69 12.24
C GLN A 295 4.90 33.85 13.21
N ILE A 296 3.75 33.91 13.86
CA ILE A 296 3.49 34.88 14.93
C ILE A 296 3.33 34.16 16.26
N ARG A 297 3.94 34.69 17.32
CA ARG A 297 3.72 34.19 18.69
C ARG A 297 2.49 34.82 19.28
N VAL A 298 1.69 34.05 20.00
CA VAL A 298 0.50 34.51 20.72
C VAL A 298 0.43 33.86 22.09
N TYR A 299 -0.34 34.43 23.01
CA TYR A 299 -0.56 33.87 24.33
C TYR A 299 -2.04 33.58 24.56
N PHE A 300 -2.37 32.34 24.85
CA PHE A 300 -3.72 31.93 25.21
C PHE A 300 -3.89 31.94 26.72
N GLY A 301 -5.02 32.46 27.18
CA GLY A 301 -5.37 32.52 28.60
C GLY A 301 -4.90 33.78 29.35
N PRO A 302 -5.38 33.94 30.59
CA PRO A 302 -5.03 35.07 31.44
C PRO A 302 -3.52 35.08 31.75
N ARG A 303 -3.00 36.27 32.05
CA ARG A 303 -1.62 36.40 32.55
C ARG A 303 -1.60 35.93 34.00
N ASP A 304 -0.71 35.02 34.36
CA ASP A 304 -0.52 34.64 35.76
C ASP A 304 -0.17 35.88 36.59
N ALA A 305 -0.96 36.17 37.62
CA ALA A 305 -0.75 37.31 38.52
C ALA A 305 0.36 37.05 39.57
N GLY A 306 1.33 36.20 39.27
CA GLY A 306 2.29 35.64 40.23
C GLY A 306 3.77 35.90 39.93
N ALA A 307 4.11 36.78 38.98
CA ALA A 307 5.49 37.23 38.80
C ALA A 307 5.70 38.57 39.52
N PRO A 308 6.63 38.69 40.49
CA PRO A 308 6.96 39.99 41.06
C PRO A 308 7.49 40.92 39.97
N PRO A 309 7.24 42.23 40.04
CA PRO A 309 7.77 43.17 39.07
C PRO A 309 9.30 43.07 39.06
N PRO A 310 9.96 43.12 37.88
CA PRO A 310 11.40 43.21 37.85
C PRO A 310 11.85 44.46 38.60
N THR A 311 12.75 44.26 39.56
CA THR A 311 13.46 45.33 40.28
C THR A 311 14.01 46.35 39.28
N PRO A 312 13.81 47.66 39.47
CA PRO A 312 14.38 48.67 38.60
C PRO A 312 15.91 48.57 38.62
N ALA A 313 16.51 48.23 37.48
CA ALA A 313 17.94 48.43 37.27
C ALA A 313 18.20 49.94 37.14
N ALA A 314 19.13 50.44 37.95
CA ALA A 314 19.64 51.81 37.89
C ALA A 314 20.23 52.12 36.49
N PRO A 315 20.25 53.40 36.06
CA PRO A 315 20.63 53.76 34.70
C PRO A 315 22.13 53.54 34.50
N SER A 316 22.49 52.73 33.51
CA SER A 316 23.83 52.74 32.92
C SER A 316 23.85 53.68 31.73
N GLU A 317 24.91 54.48 31.71
CA GLU A 317 25.16 55.61 30.83
C GLU A 317 25.13 55.25 29.34
N THR A 318 24.55 56.17 28.58
CA THR A 318 24.62 56.30 27.12
C THR A 318 26.05 56.57 26.66
N PRO A 319 26.60 55.81 25.68
CA PRO A 319 27.56 56.35 24.74
C PRO A 319 26.84 56.87 23.48
N ALA A 320 27.25 58.06 23.05
CA ALA A 320 26.76 58.79 21.88
C ALA A 320 26.98 58.04 20.55
N PRO A 321 26.20 58.35 19.49
CA PRO A 321 26.20 57.61 18.23
C PRO A 321 27.42 57.96 17.35
N ALA A 322 28.05 56.94 16.77
CA ALA A 322 28.93 57.08 15.61
C ALA A 322 28.10 56.87 14.32
N PRO A 323 28.33 57.65 13.25
CA PRO A 323 27.49 57.63 12.06
C PRO A 323 27.71 56.39 11.20
N SER A 324 26.61 55.85 10.69
CA SER A 324 26.57 54.79 9.67
C SER A 324 27.10 55.33 8.33
N PRO A 325 28.03 54.64 7.65
CA PRO A 325 28.26 54.91 6.24
C PRO A 325 27.14 54.29 5.38
N GLU A 326 26.85 54.99 4.30
CA GLU A 326 25.87 54.71 3.25
C GLU A 326 26.33 53.52 2.38
N PRO A 327 25.45 52.57 2.02
CA PRO A 327 25.84 51.46 1.14
C PRO A 327 25.76 51.88 -0.33
N GLU A 328 26.93 51.87 -0.98
CA GLU A 328 27.11 51.86 -2.43
C GLU A 328 26.72 50.47 -3.00
N PRO A 329 26.12 50.38 -4.21
CA PRO A 329 25.57 49.13 -4.71
C PRO A 329 26.59 48.31 -5.51
N GLU A 330 26.61 46.99 -5.32
CA GLU A 330 27.37 46.05 -6.18
C GLU A 330 26.67 44.68 -6.20
N PRO A 331 26.95 43.81 -7.19
CA PRO A 331 26.27 43.74 -8.48
C PRO A 331 25.43 42.46 -8.63
N GLU A 332 24.59 42.41 -9.66
CA GLU A 332 23.80 41.22 -10.04
C GLU A 332 24.70 40.01 -10.36
N PRO A 333 24.38 38.79 -9.89
CA PRO A 333 25.02 37.59 -10.39
C PRO A 333 24.36 37.14 -11.70
N SER A 334 25.24 36.97 -12.68
CA SER A 334 25.06 36.38 -14.00
C SER A 334 24.44 34.98 -13.99
N ASP A 335 23.56 34.75 -14.96
CA ASP A 335 23.23 33.44 -15.52
C ASP A 335 24.51 32.73 -15.99
N ASP A 336 24.78 31.53 -15.47
CA ASP A 336 25.19 30.33 -16.22
C ASP A 336 25.72 29.22 -15.29
N ASP A 337 25.24 28.00 -15.55
CA ASP A 337 25.72 26.68 -15.14
C ASP A 337 25.78 26.28 -13.64
N ALA A 338 24.80 25.46 -13.21
CA ALA A 338 25.06 24.23 -12.44
C ALA A 338 23.81 23.31 -12.35
N SER A 339 23.83 22.24 -13.15
CA SER A 339 23.31 20.88 -12.91
C SER A 339 21.95 20.67 -12.18
N PRO A 340 20.97 19.94 -12.77
CA PRO A 340 19.70 19.68 -12.11
C PRO A 340 19.90 18.82 -10.84
N ALA A 341 19.50 19.38 -9.70
CA ALA A 341 19.35 18.64 -8.46
C ALA A 341 18.32 17.50 -8.63
N PRO A 342 18.44 16.38 -7.89
CA PRO A 342 17.50 15.27 -8.01
C PRO A 342 16.10 15.75 -7.61
N VAL A 343 15.14 15.70 -8.53
CA VAL A 343 13.72 15.94 -8.24
C VAL A 343 13.25 14.83 -7.30
N LEU A 344 13.09 15.16 -6.03
CA LEU A 344 12.35 14.33 -5.08
C LEU A 344 10.90 14.22 -5.56
N PRO A 345 10.26 13.04 -5.49
CA PRO A 345 8.87 12.90 -5.88
C PRO A 345 7.99 13.88 -5.10
N ALA A 346 7.11 14.58 -5.83
CA ALA A 346 6.14 15.50 -5.27
C ALA A 346 5.30 14.79 -4.21
N ARG A 347 5.25 15.37 -3.02
CA ARG A 347 4.37 14.96 -1.92
C ARG A 347 2.92 15.12 -2.38
N PRO A 348 2.03 14.14 -2.13
CA PRO A 348 0.63 14.26 -2.51
C PRO A 348 0.01 15.50 -1.86
N ASP A 349 -0.83 16.14 -2.67
CA ASP A 349 -1.53 17.38 -2.40
C ASP A 349 -2.55 17.17 -1.26
N ILE A 350 -2.46 17.95 -0.18
CA ILE A 350 -3.15 17.69 1.10
C ILE A 350 -4.67 17.99 1.05
N ARG A 351 -5.23 18.37 -0.10
CA ARG A 351 -6.63 18.82 -0.19
C ARG A 351 -7.67 17.81 -0.65
N ASP A 352 -7.29 16.59 -0.96
CA ASP A 352 -8.27 15.54 -1.25
C ASP A 352 -8.64 14.68 -0.03
N TRP A 353 -8.33 15.13 1.19
CA TRP A 353 -8.90 14.51 2.39
C TRP A 353 -10.34 15.00 2.64
N SER A 354 -11.23 14.71 1.70
CA SER A 354 -12.62 14.54 2.07
C SER A 354 -12.75 13.17 2.71
N ALA A 355 -13.16 13.14 4.00
CA ALA A 355 -13.51 11.88 4.64
C ALA A 355 -14.55 11.17 3.75
N PRO A 356 -14.41 9.85 3.50
CA PRO A 356 -15.34 9.13 2.63
C PRO A 356 -16.78 9.38 3.10
N ALA A 357 -17.69 9.49 2.14
CA ALA A 357 -19.11 9.68 2.46
C ALA A 357 -19.55 8.55 3.42
N PRO A 358 -20.38 8.83 4.45
CA PRO A 358 -20.68 7.86 5.51
C PRO A 358 -21.22 6.52 4.99
N ASP A 359 -21.91 6.52 3.86
CA ASP A 359 -22.41 5.35 3.15
C ASP A 359 -21.28 4.52 2.50
N GLU A 360 -20.30 5.16 1.88
CA GLU A 360 -19.10 4.49 1.35
C GLU A 360 -18.22 3.92 2.48
N ALA A 361 -18.05 4.69 3.57
CA ALA A 361 -17.30 4.27 4.75
C ALA A 361 -17.92 3.06 5.47
N LEU A 362 -19.23 2.82 5.32
CA LEU A 362 -19.94 1.70 5.95
C LEU A 362 -20.13 0.46 5.05
N THR A 363 -19.87 0.58 3.74
CA THR A 363 -20.15 -0.48 2.76
C THR A 363 -18.90 -1.06 2.10
N ASN A 364 -17.73 -0.45 2.27
CA ASN A 364 -16.46 -0.84 1.64
C ASN A 364 -15.75 -2.07 2.26
N TRP A 365 -16.51 -3.02 2.82
CA TRP A 365 -16.01 -4.27 3.40
C TRP A 365 -15.16 -5.13 2.47
N GLY A 366 -15.28 -4.93 1.15
CA GLY A 366 -14.52 -5.65 0.12
C GLY A 366 -13.33 -4.90 -0.46
N THR A 367 -13.11 -3.64 -0.06
CA THR A 367 -12.03 -2.80 -0.59
C THR A 367 -10.75 -3.06 0.20
N PRO A 368 -9.59 -3.30 -0.44
CA PRO A 368 -8.32 -3.46 0.26
C PRO A 368 -7.97 -2.24 1.12
N SER A 369 -7.34 -2.46 2.28
CA SER A 369 -6.88 -1.38 3.16
C SER A 369 -5.50 -0.80 2.76
N GLY A 370 -4.85 -1.37 1.75
CA GLY A 370 -3.46 -1.07 1.40
C GLY A 370 -2.42 -1.75 2.31
N PHE A 371 -2.84 -2.33 3.45
CA PHE A 371 -1.93 -3.02 4.37
C PHE A 371 -1.27 -4.24 3.70
N GLY A 372 0.06 -4.19 3.55
CA GLY A 372 0.83 -5.22 2.85
C GLY A 372 0.85 -5.10 1.33
N GLY A 373 0.19 -4.10 0.74
CA GLY A 373 0.13 -3.91 -0.72
C GLY A 373 1.49 -3.54 -1.35
N THR A 374 2.46 -3.11 -0.55
CA THR A 374 3.83 -2.78 -0.94
C THR A 374 4.84 -3.91 -0.69
N LEU A 375 4.38 -5.08 -0.22
CA LEU A 375 5.24 -6.25 -0.09
C LEU A 375 5.79 -6.65 -1.45
N THR A 376 7.12 -6.80 -1.56
CA THR A 376 7.75 -7.26 -2.80
C THR A 376 7.29 -8.66 -3.15
N THR A 377 7.24 -9.03 -4.43
CA THR A 377 6.97 -10.42 -4.81
C THR A 377 8.25 -11.26 -4.76
N PHE A 378 8.10 -12.59 -4.75
CA PHE A 378 9.25 -13.50 -4.87
C PHE A 378 10.08 -13.20 -6.13
N THR A 379 9.41 -12.91 -7.24
CA THR A 379 10.05 -12.57 -8.51
C THR A 379 10.89 -11.30 -8.41
N ASP A 380 10.38 -10.26 -7.72
CA ASP A 380 11.11 -9.01 -7.50
C ASP A 380 12.34 -9.23 -6.61
N SER A 381 12.19 -10.03 -5.56
CA SER A 381 13.27 -10.39 -4.63
C SER A 381 14.40 -11.19 -5.30
N VAL A 382 14.09 -12.11 -6.21
CA VAL A 382 15.11 -12.91 -6.92
C VAL A 382 15.89 -12.07 -7.94
N ARG A 383 15.26 -11.04 -8.51
CA ARG A 383 15.91 -10.09 -9.44
C ARG A 383 16.79 -9.07 -8.72
N ALA A 384 16.67 -8.96 -7.39
CA ALA A 384 17.48 -8.06 -6.59
C ALA A 384 18.96 -8.46 -6.57
N PRO A 385 19.89 -7.48 -6.51
CA PRO A 385 21.29 -7.78 -6.28
C PRO A 385 21.46 -8.44 -4.91
N TRP A 386 21.86 -9.71 -4.88
CA TRP A 386 22.01 -10.51 -3.64
C TRP A 386 22.88 -9.84 -2.56
N TYR A 387 23.84 -8.99 -2.95
CA TYR A 387 24.72 -8.29 -2.04
C TYR A 387 23.99 -7.18 -1.24
N SER A 388 22.85 -6.65 -1.69
CA SER A 388 22.10 -5.62 -0.96
C SER A 388 21.58 -6.14 0.38
N SER A 389 21.03 -7.36 0.39
CA SER A 389 20.54 -8.03 1.59
C SER A 389 21.67 -8.33 2.57
N LEU A 390 22.86 -8.68 2.06
CA LEU A 390 24.05 -8.88 2.89
C LEU A 390 24.53 -7.56 3.50
N ILE A 391 24.64 -6.48 2.72
CA ILE A 391 25.03 -5.16 3.21
C ILE A 391 24.06 -4.67 4.29
N LEU A 392 22.75 -4.79 4.07
CA LEU A 392 21.74 -4.40 5.05
C LEU A 392 21.78 -5.28 6.31
N SER A 393 22.04 -6.58 6.19
CA SER A 393 22.22 -7.46 7.35
C SER A 393 23.46 -7.09 8.18
N LEU A 394 24.56 -6.73 7.51
CA LEU A 394 25.79 -6.26 8.15
C LEU A 394 25.59 -4.88 8.79
N ALA A 395 24.84 -3.99 8.13
CA ALA A 395 24.46 -2.70 8.69
C ALA A 395 23.60 -2.86 9.94
N PHE A 396 22.60 -3.75 9.92
CA PHE A 396 21.80 -4.06 11.10
C PHE A 396 22.65 -4.62 12.25
N LEU A 397 23.56 -5.56 11.95
CA LEU A 397 24.47 -6.13 12.96
C LEU A 397 25.37 -5.06 13.59
N SER A 398 26.00 -4.21 12.76
CA SER A 398 27.01 -3.24 13.17
C SER A 398 26.44 -1.94 13.75
N LEU A 399 25.29 -1.46 13.25
CA LEU A 399 24.69 -0.20 13.67
C LEU A 399 23.60 -0.36 14.74
N ILE A 400 22.97 -1.54 14.84
CA ILE A 400 21.86 -1.75 15.78
C ILE A 400 22.20 -2.83 16.80
N ALA A 401 22.44 -4.07 16.37
CA ALA A 401 22.51 -5.21 17.28
C ALA A 401 23.74 -5.16 18.22
N LEU A 402 24.92 -4.85 17.69
CA LEU A 402 26.16 -4.69 18.48
C LEU A 402 26.14 -3.44 19.38
N PRO A 403 25.81 -2.23 18.90
CA PRO A 403 25.78 -1.05 19.75
C PRO A 403 24.74 -1.14 20.86
N LEU A 404 23.57 -1.72 20.57
CA LEU A 404 22.56 -1.99 21.60
C LEU A 404 23.08 -2.92 22.70
N ARG A 405 23.95 -3.89 22.37
CA ARG A 405 24.62 -4.72 23.38
C ARG A 405 25.59 -3.91 24.24
N LEU A 406 26.38 -3.04 23.62
CA LEU A 406 27.31 -2.16 24.33
C LEU A 406 26.55 -1.26 25.31
N LEU A 407 25.49 -0.60 24.84
CA LEU A 407 24.62 0.24 25.65
C LEU A 407 23.97 -0.55 26.80
N ALA A 408 23.41 -1.73 26.52
CA ALA A 408 22.80 -2.57 27.56
C ALA A 408 23.81 -3.07 28.60
N SER A 409 25.08 -3.25 28.22
CA SER A 409 26.15 -3.58 29.17
C SER A 409 26.57 -2.38 30.01
N ALA A 410 26.60 -1.18 29.42
CA ALA A 410 26.92 0.07 30.12
C ALA A 410 25.82 0.46 31.13
N LEU A 411 24.55 0.24 30.80
CA LEU A 411 23.43 0.58 31.69
C LEU A 411 23.13 -0.50 32.75
N ARG A 412 23.80 -1.65 32.70
CA ARG A 412 23.54 -2.78 33.61
C ARG A 412 23.80 -2.38 35.06
N GLY A 413 22.76 -2.48 35.90
CA GLY A 413 22.84 -2.14 37.33
C GLY A 413 22.72 -0.66 37.65
N ARG A 414 22.76 0.24 36.64
CA ARG A 414 22.67 1.70 36.83
C ARG A 414 21.25 2.23 36.71
N VAL A 415 20.44 1.64 35.82
CA VAL A 415 19.03 2.02 35.67
C VAL A 415 18.19 1.31 36.74
N ARG A 416 17.84 2.02 37.81
CA ARG A 416 16.79 1.56 38.74
C ARG A 416 15.47 1.50 37.96
N ARG A 417 14.84 0.33 37.88
CA ARG A 417 13.47 0.23 37.36
C ARG A 417 12.56 1.06 38.28
N PRO A 418 11.91 2.13 37.81
CA PRO A 418 10.86 2.75 38.60
C PRO A 418 9.77 1.69 38.75
N ARG A 419 9.60 1.15 39.97
CA ARG A 419 8.33 0.51 40.31
C ARG A 419 7.34 1.66 40.30
N GLY A 420 6.50 1.74 39.26
CA GLY A 420 5.57 2.83 39.07
C GLY A 420 4.71 3.05 40.31
N GLN A 421 5.06 4.07 41.08
CA GLN A 421 4.21 4.64 42.12
C GLN A 421 3.51 5.83 41.47
N LEU A 422 2.44 5.56 40.70
CA LEU A 422 1.65 6.64 40.10
C LEU A 422 0.64 7.26 41.07
N THR A 423 0.39 6.65 42.24
CA THR A 423 -0.41 7.25 43.32
C THR A 423 0.18 6.87 44.68
N GLY A 424 0.33 7.86 45.58
CA GLY A 424 0.98 7.74 46.90
C GLY A 424 0.22 6.93 47.96
N ARG A 425 -0.59 5.96 47.54
CA ARG A 425 -1.32 5.04 48.44
C ARG A 425 -1.29 3.63 47.88
N ASN A 426 -0.20 2.92 48.12
CA ASN A 426 -0.21 1.47 48.10
C ASN A 426 0.60 0.97 49.30
N LEU A 427 -0.08 0.23 50.17
CA LEU A 427 0.51 -0.51 51.28
C LEU A 427 1.72 -1.31 50.77
N ARG A 428 2.71 -1.49 51.66
CA ARG A 428 3.70 -2.56 51.48
C ARG A 428 2.90 -3.86 51.30
N ALA A 429 2.94 -4.43 50.10
CA ALA A 429 2.34 -5.73 49.85
C ALA A 429 3.03 -6.73 50.77
N ASP A 430 2.29 -7.20 51.78
CA ASP A 430 2.71 -8.36 52.56
C ASP A 430 2.91 -9.51 51.57
N PRO A 431 4.10 -10.12 51.47
CA PRO A 431 4.37 -11.20 50.52
C PRO A 431 3.51 -12.46 50.77
N ALA A 432 2.73 -12.48 51.85
CA ALA A 432 1.78 -13.54 52.20
C ALA A 432 0.32 -13.27 51.78
N ALA A 433 -0.03 -12.06 51.33
CA ALA A 433 -1.44 -11.68 51.06
C ALA A 433 -1.86 -11.72 49.57
N ASP A 434 -0.92 -11.72 48.63
CA ASP A 434 -1.21 -11.85 47.19
C ASP A 434 -1.04 -13.29 46.72
N ILE A 435 -2.06 -14.13 46.93
CA ILE A 435 -2.28 -15.27 46.04
C ILE A 435 -2.95 -14.67 44.80
N PRO A 436 -2.27 -14.54 43.65
CA PRO A 436 -2.89 -13.98 42.46
C PRO A 436 -4.08 -14.86 42.11
N ARG A 437 -5.29 -14.27 42.01
CA ARG A 437 -6.43 -14.98 41.45
C ARG A 437 -5.99 -15.56 40.10
N PRO A 438 -6.29 -16.83 39.78
CA PRO A 438 -5.94 -17.39 38.49
C PRO A 438 -6.74 -16.64 37.42
N ILE A 439 -6.13 -15.60 36.83
CA ILE A 439 -6.66 -14.95 35.64
C ILE A 439 -6.68 -16.03 34.56
N ASN A 440 -7.82 -16.20 33.91
CA ASN A 440 -7.96 -17.16 32.83
C ASN A 440 -6.81 -16.94 31.82
N PRO A 441 -5.99 -17.97 31.52
CA PRO A 441 -4.83 -17.83 30.64
C PRO A 441 -5.19 -17.29 29.26
N TRP A 442 -6.43 -17.50 28.80
CA TRP A 442 -6.96 -16.92 27.57
C TRP A 442 -7.11 -15.40 27.64
N ILE A 443 -7.61 -14.85 28.75
CA ILE A 443 -7.75 -13.39 28.94
C ILE A 443 -6.36 -12.74 29.04
N ALA A 444 -5.43 -13.40 29.73
CA ALA A 444 -4.05 -12.95 29.86
C ALA A 444 -3.30 -12.91 28.51
N GLY A 445 -3.72 -13.71 27.52
CA GLY A 445 -3.20 -13.68 26.16
C GLY A 445 -3.96 -12.72 25.22
N ALA A 446 -5.29 -12.66 25.33
CA ALA A 446 -6.15 -11.88 24.43
C ALA A 446 -5.94 -10.36 24.59
N VAL A 447 -5.80 -9.86 25.82
CA VAL A 447 -5.65 -8.42 26.07
C VAL A 447 -4.38 -7.85 25.42
N PRO A 448 -3.18 -8.45 25.59
CA PRO A 448 -1.99 -7.98 24.89
C PRO A 448 -2.09 -8.10 23.37
N VAL A 449 -2.73 -9.14 22.85
CA VAL A 449 -2.93 -9.31 21.39
C VAL A 449 -3.82 -8.21 20.85
N ALA A 450 -4.94 -7.89 21.52
CA ALA A 450 -5.81 -6.78 21.13
C ALA A 450 -5.08 -5.43 21.20
N ALA A 451 -4.27 -5.19 22.24
CA ALA A 451 -3.46 -3.98 22.35
C ALA A 451 -2.43 -3.86 21.21
N ALA A 452 -1.73 -4.95 20.88
CA ALA A 452 -0.80 -4.98 19.77
C ALA A 452 -1.50 -4.82 18.41
N ALA A 453 -2.67 -5.44 18.23
CA ALA A 453 -3.47 -5.28 17.01
C ALA A 453 -3.90 -3.82 16.82
N GLY A 454 -4.37 -3.16 17.89
CA GLY A 454 -4.68 -1.73 17.85
C GLY A 454 -3.47 -0.87 17.46
N LEU A 455 -2.30 -1.13 18.05
CA LEU A 455 -1.05 -0.44 17.69
C LEU A 455 -0.67 -0.62 16.22
N ILE A 456 -0.80 -1.85 15.69
CA ILE A 456 -0.49 -2.17 14.29
C ILE A 456 -1.49 -1.51 13.34
N VAL A 457 -2.79 -1.56 13.63
CA VAL A 457 -3.80 -0.91 12.78
C VAL A 457 -3.59 0.61 12.73
N LEU A 458 -3.15 1.21 13.83
CA LEU A 458 -2.85 2.64 13.90
C LEU A 458 -1.58 3.05 13.14
N THR A 459 -0.74 2.12 12.67
CA THR A 459 0.47 2.49 11.90
C THR A 459 0.13 3.07 10.53
N GLY A 460 -0.86 2.49 9.85
CA GLY A 460 -1.32 2.96 8.53
C GLY A 460 -2.17 4.22 8.60
N GLY A 461 -2.71 4.55 9.77
CA GLY A 461 -3.80 5.53 9.90
C GLY A 461 -5.15 4.83 9.76
N VAL A 462 -6.17 5.39 10.43
CA VAL A 462 -7.52 4.81 10.45
C VAL A 462 -8.50 5.92 10.12
N GLU A 463 -9.30 5.73 9.08
CA GLU A 463 -10.20 6.77 8.56
C GLU A 463 -11.68 6.52 8.91
N GLY A 464 -11.96 5.82 10.01
CA GLY A 464 -13.35 5.61 10.49
C GLY A 464 -14.19 4.69 9.61
N GLU A 465 -13.58 3.94 8.69
CA GLU A 465 -14.28 3.05 7.75
C GLU A 465 -14.35 1.59 8.21
N VAL A 466 -15.33 0.83 7.70
CA VAL A 466 -15.53 -0.58 8.04
C VAL A 466 -14.39 -1.49 7.57
N ARG A 467 -13.67 -1.13 6.51
CA ARG A 467 -12.49 -1.88 6.06
C ARG A 467 -11.41 -1.97 7.15
N TYR A 468 -11.30 -0.98 8.03
CA TYR A 468 -10.34 -1.00 9.14
C TYR A 468 -10.77 -1.91 10.30
N LEU A 469 -12.08 -2.17 10.45
CA LEU A 469 -12.56 -3.21 11.36
C LEU A 469 -12.18 -4.61 10.85
N ARG A 470 -12.31 -4.84 9.54
CA ARG A 470 -11.81 -6.07 8.89
C ARG A 470 -10.30 -6.19 9.07
N LEU A 471 -9.54 -5.12 8.85
CA LEU A 471 -8.09 -5.10 9.08
C LEU A 471 -7.76 -5.43 10.54
N ALA A 472 -8.46 -4.86 11.52
CA ALA A 472 -8.25 -5.16 12.93
C ALA A 472 -8.51 -6.64 13.26
N LEU A 473 -9.54 -7.23 12.66
CA LEU A 473 -9.80 -8.67 12.75
C LEU A 473 -8.67 -9.49 12.11
N ALA A 474 -8.24 -9.13 10.90
CA ALA A 474 -7.15 -9.78 10.19
C ALA A 474 -5.84 -9.76 10.99
N VAL A 475 -5.48 -8.58 11.52
CA VAL A 475 -4.29 -8.39 12.35
C VAL A 475 -4.40 -9.23 13.62
N SER A 476 -5.54 -9.23 14.29
CA SER A 476 -5.75 -10.03 15.51
C SER A 476 -5.58 -11.53 15.24
N ILE A 477 -6.10 -12.03 14.11
CA ILE A 477 -5.94 -13.43 13.69
C ILE A 477 -4.47 -13.72 13.36
N GLY A 478 -3.80 -12.86 12.59
CA GLY A 478 -2.38 -13.01 12.26
C GLY A 478 -1.48 -13.03 13.50
N LEU A 479 -1.73 -12.13 14.46
CA LEU A 479 -1.03 -12.11 15.75
C LEU A 479 -1.30 -13.37 16.59
N ALA A 480 -2.53 -13.88 16.58
CA ALA A 480 -2.86 -15.14 17.24
C ALA A 480 -2.08 -16.30 16.61
N ILE A 481 -1.97 -16.37 15.27
CA ILE A 481 -1.17 -17.38 14.57
C ILE A 481 0.31 -17.28 14.98
N LEU A 482 0.90 -16.09 15.01
CA LEU A 482 2.31 -15.90 15.42
C LEU A 482 2.58 -16.33 16.86
N ASN A 483 1.67 -16.05 17.79
CA ASN A 483 1.86 -16.39 19.21
C ASN A 483 1.50 -17.86 19.50
N VAL A 484 0.48 -18.43 18.85
CA VAL A 484 0.09 -19.83 19.05
C VAL A 484 1.02 -20.76 18.27
N VAL A 485 1.13 -20.59 16.95
CA VAL A 485 1.93 -21.46 16.09
C VAL A 485 3.40 -21.11 16.26
N GLY A 486 3.77 -19.87 15.94
CA GLY A 486 5.15 -19.43 15.88
C GLY A 486 5.89 -19.41 17.21
N THR A 487 5.16 -19.25 18.33
CA THR A 487 5.75 -19.27 19.68
C THR A 487 5.35 -20.50 20.47
N ALA A 488 4.07 -20.71 20.78
CA ALA A 488 3.67 -21.77 21.71
C ALA A 488 3.95 -23.18 21.15
N ILE A 489 3.52 -23.49 19.92
CA ILE A 489 3.72 -24.82 19.32
C ILE A 489 5.20 -25.05 19.00
N VAL A 490 5.85 -24.11 18.32
CA VAL A 490 7.27 -24.21 17.95
C VAL A 490 8.17 -24.41 19.17
N THR A 491 8.00 -23.61 20.22
CA THR A 491 8.80 -23.79 21.45
C THR A 491 8.45 -25.05 22.20
N ARG A 492 7.22 -25.59 22.08
CA ARG A 492 6.84 -26.89 22.68
C ARG A 492 7.65 -28.01 22.02
N LEU A 493 7.63 -28.06 20.70
CA LEU A 493 8.37 -29.04 19.92
C LEU A 493 9.87 -28.94 20.19
N GLY A 494 10.42 -27.72 20.17
CA GLY A 494 11.83 -27.47 20.49
C GLY A 494 12.18 -27.88 21.93
N SER A 495 11.31 -27.62 22.90
CA SER A 495 11.54 -28.02 24.30
C SER A 495 11.50 -29.54 24.51
N GLY A 496 10.64 -30.25 23.76
CA GLY A 496 10.61 -31.71 23.73
C GLY A 496 11.89 -32.29 23.14
N TRP A 497 12.36 -31.72 22.03
CA TRP A 497 13.62 -32.13 21.40
C TRP A 497 14.84 -31.85 22.28
N ALA A 498 14.86 -30.70 22.96
CA ALA A 498 15.96 -30.31 23.85
C ALA A 498 15.88 -30.96 25.25
N GLY A 499 14.83 -31.74 25.55
CA GLY A 499 14.64 -32.37 26.86
C GLY A 499 14.46 -31.39 28.02
N THR A 500 13.81 -30.25 27.80
CA THR A 500 13.66 -29.18 28.80
C THR A 500 12.21 -28.81 29.08
N SER A 501 11.93 -28.37 30.30
CA SER A 501 10.64 -27.80 30.66
C SER A 501 10.61 -26.30 30.38
N ARG A 502 9.61 -25.85 29.61
CA ARG A 502 9.36 -24.44 29.33
C ARG A 502 8.08 -23.94 30.00
N ARG A 503 8.04 -22.67 30.37
CA ARG A 503 6.80 -21.95 30.71
C ARG A 503 6.65 -20.76 29.77
N LEU A 504 5.45 -20.54 29.26
CA LEU A 504 5.16 -19.35 28.46
C LEU A 504 4.76 -18.22 29.40
N ARG A 505 5.29 -17.02 29.13
CA ARG A 505 4.90 -15.80 29.83
C ARG A 505 4.79 -14.67 28.84
N PHE A 506 3.85 -13.77 29.10
CA PHE A 506 3.82 -12.47 28.45
C PHE A 506 5.12 -11.71 28.77
N VAL A 507 5.72 -11.10 27.75
CA VAL A 507 6.96 -10.33 27.87
C VAL A 507 6.62 -8.87 27.56
N PRO A 508 6.43 -8.00 28.56
CA PRO A 508 6.03 -6.60 28.35
C PRO A 508 6.99 -5.82 27.45
N LEU A 509 8.27 -6.19 27.45
CA LEU A 509 9.27 -5.59 26.57
C LEU A 509 8.94 -5.79 25.09
N LEU A 510 8.32 -6.91 24.71
CA LEU A 510 7.93 -7.15 23.33
C LEU A 510 6.73 -6.30 22.92
N LEU A 511 5.77 -6.07 23.83
CA LEU A 511 4.68 -5.11 23.57
C LEU A 511 5.20 -3.67 23.46
N LEU A 512 6.18 -3.30 24.29
CA LEU A 512 6.86 -2.01 24.17
C LEU A 512 7.61 -1.91 22.83
N ALA A 513 8.31 -2.97 22.41
CA ALA A 513 8.98 -3.00 21.12
C ALA A 513 7.98 -2.88 19.96
N ALA A 514 6.83 -3.55 20.05
CA ALA A 514 5.73 -3.41 19.09
C ALA A 514 5.20 -1.98 19.04
N ALA A 515 4.99 -1.34 20.19
CA ALA A 515 4.56 0.05 20.27
C ALA A 515 5.59 1.03 19.67
N LEU A 516 6.88 0.85 20.00
CA LEU A 516 7.96 1.67 19.46
C LEU A 516 8.12 1.48 17.95
N ALA A 517 8.05 0.25 17.44
CA ALA A 517 8.11 -0.04 16.02
C ALA A 517 6.91 0.61 15.29
N SER A 518 5.71 0.44 15.83
CA SER A 518 4.48 1.03 15.28
C SER A 518 4.53 2.56 15.25
N LEU A 519 4.97 3.19 16.35
CA LEU A 519 5.13 4.65 16.44
C LEU A 519 6.21 5.16 15.49
N ALA A 520 7.35 4.47 15.41
CA ALA A 520 8.42 4.84 14.50
C ALA A 520 7.92 4.77 13.05
N SER A 521 7.31 3.67 12.63
CA SER A 521 6.75 3.52 11.29
C SER A 521 5.70 4.56 10.97
N ARG A 522 4.83 4.90 11.93
CA ARG A 522 3.83 5.96 11.76
C ARG A 522 4.49 7.33 11.60
N TRP A 523 5.43 7.68 12.48
CA TRP A 523 6.08 8.99 12.50
C TRP A 523 6.84 9.26 11.21
N THR A 524 7.40 8.23 10.59
CA THR A 524 8.23 8.36 9.40
C THR A 524 7.54 7.95 8.11
N GLY A 525 6.28 7.52 8.16
CA GLY A 525 5.54 7.04 7.00
C GLY A 525 6.20 5.86 6.29
N MET A 526 6.72 4.88 7.05
CA MET A 526 7.31 3.69 6.43
C MET A 526 6.24 2.87 5.70
N ASP A 527 6.52 2.52 4.45
CA ASP A 527 5.72 1.63 3.65
C ASP A 527 6.62 0.57 2.96
N PRO A 528 6.57 -0.72 3.35
CA PRO A 528 5.67 -1.30 4.34
C PRO A 528 6.03 -0.93 5.80
N PRO A 529 5.07 -0.96 6.73
CA PRO A 529 5.31 -0.61 8.13
C PRO A 529 6.14 -1.68 8.86
N LEU A 530 7.08 -1.24 9.70
CA LEU A 530 7.82 -2.10 10.62
C LEU A 530 6.95 -2.39 11.85
N VAL A 531 6.48 -3.63 11.95
CA VAL A 531 5.61 -4.07 13.05
C VAL A 531 6.16 -5.31 13.73
N ALA A 532 5.90 -5.45 15.03
CA ALA A 532 6.23 -6.64 15.80
C ALA A 532 4.97 -7.17 16.50
N GLY A 533 4.81 -8.49 16.49
CA GLY A 533 3.57 -9.15 16.89
C GLY A 533 3.71 -10.30 17.87
N VAL A 534 4.93 -10.77 18.15
CA VAL A 534 5.19 -11.79 19.17
C VAL A 534 5.19 -11.12 20.55
N LEU A 535 4.34 -11.58 21.45
CA LEU A 535 4.14 -10.99 22.78
C LEU A 535 4.50 -11.95 23.91
N ILE A 536 4.65 -13.23 23.59
CA ILE A 536 4.91 -14.30 24.53
C ILE A 536 6.34 -14.82 24.32
N GLY A 537 7.02 -15.15 25.41
CA GLY A 537 8.36 -15.76 25.39
C GLY A 537 8.41 -17.05 26.19
N ALA A 538 9.34 -17.94 25.82
CA ALA A 538 9.66 -19.13 26.59
C ALA A 538 10.62 -18.78 27.74
N VAL A 539 10.21 -19.12 28.96
CA VAL A 539 11.01 -18.98 30.18
C VAL A 539 11.38 -20.37 30.68
N PHE A 540 12.62 -20.50 31.13
CA PHE A 540 13.22 -21.76 31.58
C PHE A 540 13.60 -21.67 33.06
N ALA A 541 13.74 -22.82 33.72
CA ALA A 541 14.25 -22.86 35.08
C ALA A 541 15.72 -22.39 35.12
N ALA A 542 16.13 -21.78 36.23
CA ALA A 542 17.49 -21.25 36.37
C ALA A 542 18.57 -22.34 36.21
N ALA A 543 18.27 -23.58 36.62
CA ALA A 543 19.16 -24.74 36.51
C ALA A 543 19.27 -25.32 35.08
N THR A 544 18.48 -24.84 34.11
CA THR A 544 18.50 -25.40 32.75
C THR A 544 19.79 -25.02 32.02
N PRO A 545 20.52 -25.99 31.40
CA PRO A 545 21.75 -25.72 30.66
C PRO A 545 21.59 -24.66 29.56
N VAL A 546 22.59 -23.81 29.39
CA VAL A 546 22.58 -22.70 28.41
C VAL A 546 22.35 -23.23 26.99
N ARG A 547 23.02 -24.32 26.60
CA ARG A 547 22.88 -24.95 25.28
C ARG A 547 21.45 -25.37 24.98
N ALA A 548 20.77 -26.02 25.92
CA ALA A 548 19.40 -26.48 25.72
C ALA A 548 18.43 -25.29 25.59
N ARG A 549 18.61 -24.25 26.41
CA ARG A 549 17.85 -23.00 26.27
C ARG A 549 18.11 -22.31 24.93
N ALA A 550 19.37 -22.24 24.50
CA ALA A 550 19.75 -21.62 23.23
C ALA A 550 19.14 -22.34 22.03
N ILE A 551 19.12 -23.67 22.04
CA ILE A 551 18.46 -24.49 21.01
C ILE A 551 16.97 -24.15 20.89
N VAL A 552 16.23 -24.11 22.02
CA VAL A 552 14.79 -23.79 21.98
C VAL A 552 14.55 -22.37 21.49
N ASN A 553 15.40 -21.42 21.88
CA ASN A 553 15.33 -20.03 21.43
C ASN A 553 15.70 -19.87 19.94
N LEU A 554 16.65 -20.66 19.43
CA LEU A 554 16.98 -20.71 18.00
C LEU A 554 15.81 -21.25 17.18
N ILE A 555 15.18 -22.34 17.65
CA ILE A 555 13.97 -22.92 17.05
C ILE A 555 12.82 -21.92 17.07
N HIS A 556 12.66 -21.14 18.15
CA HIS A 556 11.65 -20.09 18.26
C HIS A 556 11.86 -18.99 17.21
N VAL A 557 13.06 -18.41 17.15
CA VAL A 557 13.40 -17.37 16.16
C VAL A 557 13.23 -17.91 14.73
N GLY A 558 13.76 -19.10 14.46
CA GLY A 558 13.64 -19.75 13.16
C GLY A 558 12.20 -20.05 12.77
N GLY A 559 11.37 -20.54 13.70
CA GLY A 559 9.96 -20.82 13.43
C GLY A 559 9.15 -19.57 13.13
N ILE A 560 9.42 -18.45 13.82
CA ILE A 560 8.82 -17.15 13.52
C ILE A 560 9.26 -16.64 12.15
N LEU A 561 10.55 -16.74 11.83
CA LEU A 561 11.09 -16.35 10.53
C LEU A 561 10.44 -17.15 9.39
N VAL A 562 10.40 -18.48 9.51
CA VAL A 562 9.78 -19.37 8.52
C VAL A 562 8.30 -19.05 8.34
N LEU A 563 7.56 -18.84 9.43
CA LEU A 563 6.14 -18.50 9.36
C LEU A 563 5.91 -17.16 8.66
N GLY A 564 6.77 -16.16 8.90
CA GLY A 564 6.75 -14.88 8.18
C GLY A 564 7.02 -15.04 6.68
N VAL A 565 8.04 -15.83 6.32
CA VAL A 565 8.36 -16.14 4.90
C VAL A 565 7.24 -16.92 4.22
N LEU A 566 6.59 -17.86 4.90
CA LEU A 566 5.43 -18.57 4.36
C LEU A 566 4.24 -17.63 4.15
N GLY A 567 4.00 -16.71 5.09
CA GLY A 567 2.99 -15.66 4.95
C GLY A 567 3.27 -14.77 3.73
N TRP A 568 4.53 -14.38 3.52
CA TRP A 568 4.98 -13.62 2.37
C TRP A 568 4.75 -14.35 1.04
N LEU A 569 5.21 -15.60 0.93
CA LEU A 569 5.05 -16.41 -0.29
C LEU A 569 3.58 -16.63 -0.62
N ALA A 570 2.76 -16.97 0.38
CA ALA A 570 1.33 -17.16 0.20
C ALA A 570 0.61 -15.85 -0.19
N HIS A 571 1.02 -14.71 0.39
CA HIS A 571 0.49 -13.39 0.01
C HIS A 571 0.82 -13.07 -1.45
N GLY A 572 2.06 -13.33 -1.89
CA GLY A 572 2.47 -13.13 -3.29
C GLY A 572 1.73 -14.03 -4.29
N VAL A 573 1.44 -15.28 -3.92
CA VAL A 573 0.64 -16.20 -4.76
C VAL A 573 -0.82 -15.77 -4.83
N LEU A 574 -1.37 -15.23 -3.75
CA LEU A 574 -2.76 -14.77 -3.71
C LEU A 574 -3.01 -13.57 -4.64
N GLY A 575 -2.03 -12.68 -4.79
CA GLY A 575 -2.10 -11.54 -5.70
C GLY A 575 -3.14 -10.47 -5.30
N PRO A 576 -3.50 -9.56 -6.22
CA PRO A 576 -4.53 -8.56 -5.99
C PRO A 576 -5.89 -9.24 -5.80
N VAL A 577 -6.56 -8.92 -4.69
CA VAL A 577 -7.85 -9.51 -4.32
C VAL A 577 -8.88 -8.43 -4.00
N GLN A 578 -10.13 -8.70 -4.36
CA GLN A 578 -11.28 -7.91 -3.97
C GLN A 578 -12.31 -8.75 -3.21
N GLY A 579 -13.20 -8.08 -2.48
CA GLY A 579 -14.22 -8.73 -1.68
C GLY A 579 -13.73 -9.10 -0.28
N PHE A 580 -14.68 -9.20 0.66
CA PHE A 580 -14.37 -9.31 2.10
C PHE A 580 -13.39 -10.45 2.42
N TRP A 581 -13.65 -11.67 1.92
CA TRP A 581 -12.85 -12.84 2.24
C TRP A 581 -11.46 -12.83 1.58
N GLY A 582 -11.37 -12.31 0.35
CA GLY A 582 -10.09 -12.13 -0.33
C GLY A 582 -9.21 -11.15 0.42
N SER A 583 -9.74 -9.94 0.69
CA SER A 583 -9.00 -8.91 1.43
C SER A 583 -8.66 -9.33 2.86
N LEU A 584 -9.57 -9.98 3.59
CA LEU A 584 -9.30 -10.52 4.94
C LEU A 584 -8.13 -11.52 4.91
N THR A 585 -8.14 -12.45 3.95
CA THR A 585 -7.07 -13.45 3.81
C THR A 585 -5.74 -12.79 3.47
N SER A 586 -5.74 -11.84 2.53
CA SER A 586 -4.55 -11.08 2.15
C SER A 586 -3.96 -10.31 3.33
N GLU A 587 -4.80 -9.64 4.12
CA GLU A 587 -4.40 -8.87 5.31
C GLU A 587 -3.88 -9.77 6.44
N ILE A 588 -4.44 -10.98 6.62
CA ILE A 588 -3.91 -11.97 7.57
C ILE A 588 -2.50 -12.40 7.15
N LEU A 589 -2.31 -12.73 5.87
CA LEU A 589 -1.01 -13.16 5.34
C LEU A 589 0.04 -12.04 5.41
N ALA A 590 -0.34 -10.82 5.06
CA ALA A 590 0.49 -9.63 5.22
C ALA A 590 0.87 -9.40 6.69
N THR A 591 -0.07 -9.57 7.63
CA THR A 591 0.21 -9.46 9.07
C THR A 591 1.21 -10.52 9.52
N VAL A 592 0.99 -11.78 9.15
CA VAL A 592 1.89 -12.88 9.51
C VAL A 592 3.30 -12.63 8.95
N CYS A 593 3.40 -12.13 7.72
CA CYS A 593 4.66 -11.69 7.11
C CYS A 593 5.31 -10.55 7.91
N LEU A 594 4.71 -9.35 7.91
CA LEU A 594 5.33 -8.13 8.45
C LEU A 594 5.60 -8.26 9.95
N ALA A 595 4.60 -8.67 10.72
CA ALA A 595 4.74 -8.81 12.16
C ALA A 595 5.62 -10.02 12.55
N GLY A 596 5.66 -11.07 11.73
CA GLY A 596 6.58 -12.21 11.91
C GLY A 596 8.03 -11.80 11.70
N LEU A 597 8.33 -11.17 10.56
CA LEU A 597 9.67 -10.70 10.21
C LEU A 597 10.19 -9.63 11.19
N GLY A 598 9.36 -8.63 11.52
CA GLY A 598 9.73 -7.63 12.51
C GLY A 598 9.89 -8.21 13.92
N SER A 599 9.09 -9.22 14.30
CA SER A 599 9.32 -9.94 15.56
C SER A 599 10.63 -10.71 15.55
N ALA A 600 10.99 -11.37 14.44
CA ALA A 600 12.26 -12.08 14.34
C ALA A 600 13.44 -11.12 14.56
N LEU A 601 13.42 -9.92 13.96
CA LEU A 601 14.43 -8.87 14.17
C LEU A 601 14.53 -8.45 15.65
N VAL A 602 13.40 -8.28 16.34
CA VAL A 602 13.40 -7.95 17.77
C VAL A 602 13.95 -9.11 18.61
N LEU A 603 13.54 -10.35 18.33
CA LEU A 603 13.92 -11.52 19.12
C LEU A 603 15.42 -11.84 19.03
N VAL A 604 16.11 -11.49 17.93
CA VAL A 604 17.57 -11.67 17.80
C VAL A 604 18.39 -10.64 18.57
N LEU A 605 17.79 -9.55 19.06
CA LEU A 605 18.50 -8.51 19.81
C LEU A 605 19.06 -9.06 21.14
N PRO A 606 20.34 -8.79 21.48
CA PRO A 606 21.03 -9.41 22.60
C PRO A 606 20.79 -8.71 23.95
N ILE A 607 19.53 -8.38 24.26
CA ILE A 607 19.14 -7.62 25.45
C ILE A 607 18.15 -8.37 26.36
N ALA A 608 18.09 -7.94 27.62
CA ALA A 608 17.12 -8.38 28.62
C ALA A 608 16.99 -9.92 28.71
N THR A 609 15.80 -10.45 28.46
CA THR A 609 15.47 -11.89 28.47
C THR A 609 15.10 -12.40 27.07
N LEU A 610 15.49 -11.68 26.01
CA LEU A 610 15.16 -12.05 24.63
C LEU A 610 15.98 -13.26 24.16
N PRO A 611 15.46 -14.05 23.20
CA PRO A 611 16.13 -15.22 22.64
C PRO A 611 17.58 -14.96 22.20
N GLY A 612 17.82 -13.84 21.52
CA GLY A 612 19.13 -13.45 21.00
C GLY A 612 20.22 -13.39 22.06
N ARG A 613 19.89 -12.96 23.28
CA ARG A 613 20.84 -12.94 24.39
C ARG A 613 21.27 -14.35 24.80
N VAL A 614 20.33 -15.30 24.86
CA VAL A 614 20.62 -16.68 25.27
C VAL A 614 21.46 -17.39 24.20
N ILE A 615 21.18 -17.12 22.92
CA ILE A 615 21.96 -17.64 21.79
C ILE A 615 23.39 -17.09 21.86
N LEU A 616 23.56 -15.79 22.12
CA LEU A 616 24.87 -15.14 22.29
C LEU A 616 25.66 -15.72 23.49
N GLU A 617 24.98 -16.01 24.61
CA GLU A 617 25.60 -16.66 25.79
C GLU A 617 26.08 -18.10 25.49
N TRP A 618 25.46 -18.78 24.53
CA TRP A 618 25.90 -20.11 24.09
C TRP A 618 27.04 -20.06 23.07
N SER A 619 26.91 -19.23 22.03
CA SER A 619 27.92 -19.09 20.98
C SER A 619 27.76 -17.76 20.23
N LEU A 620 28.86 -16.99 20.16
CA LEU A 620 28.91 -15.75 19.37
C LEU A 620 28.64 -16.03 17.89
N ALA A 621 29.25 -17.09 17.34
CA ALA A 621 29.06 -17.45 15.94
C ALA A 621 27.60 -17.80 15.65
N ALA A 622 26.96 -18.59 16.51
CA ALA A 622 25.55 -18.94 16.34
C ALA A 622 24.65 -17.69 16.37
N TRP A 623 24.93 -16.74 17.26
CA TRP A 623 24.18 -15.48 17.32
C TRP A 623 24.40 -14.61 16.07
N VAL A 624 25.65 -14.40 15.64
CA VAL A 624 25.96 -13.62 14.43
C VAL A 624 25.28 -14.24 13.20
N THR A 625 25.39 -15.55 13.01
CA THR A 625 24.72 -16.25 11.91
C THR A 625 23.21 -16.07 11.96
N THR A 626 22.60 -16.15 13.15
CA THR A 626 21.15 -15.94 13.31
C THR A 626 20.75 -14.51 12.96
N VAL A 627 21.52 -13.52 13.41
CA VAL A 627 21.26 -12.09 13.09
C VAL A 627 21.38 -11.85 11.59
N LEU A 628 22.45 -12.33 10.96
CA LEU A 628 22.65 -12.14 9.51
C LEU A 628 21.56 -12.84 8.70
N LEU A 629 21.16 -14.05 9.08
CA LEU A 629 20.07 -14.76 8.42
C LEU A 629 18.75 -14.00 8.54
N VAL A 630 18.35 -13.63 9.76
CA VAL A 630 17.09 -12.92 9.99
C VAL A 630 17.09 -11.57 9.28
N ALA A 631 18.11 -10.74 9.50
CA ALA A 631 18.17 -9.41 8.90
C ALA A 631 18.30 -9.45 7.38
N GLY A 632 19.05 -10.43 6.84
CA GLY A 632 19.14 -10.66 5.40
C GLY A 632 17.80 -11.05 4.79
N THR A 633 17.07 -11.99 5.39
CA THR A 633 15.72 -12.38 4.93
C THR A 633 14.75 -11.21 4.99
N VAL A 634 14.73 -10.44 6.09
CA VAL A 634 13.88 -9.24 6.17
C VAL A 634 14.25 -8.23 5.08
N ALA A 635 15.55 -8.02 4.85
CA ALA A 635 16.00 -7.10 3.82
C ALA A 635 15.56 -7.54 2.41
N THR A 636 15.64 -8.83 2.11
CA THR A 636 15.15 -9.39 0.84
C THR A 636 13.65 -9.13 0.67
N VAL A 637 12.84 -9.50 1.66
CA VAL A 637 11.36 -9.42 1.56
C VAL A 637 10.85 -7.98 1.51
N ILE A 638 11.47 -7.07 2.27
CA ILE A 638 11.00 -5.69 2.39
C ILE A 638 11.57 -4.79 1.27
N TYR A 639 12.86 -4.92 0.93
CA TYR A 639 13.53 -3.93 0.08
C TYR A 639 13.81 -4.42 -1.35
N GLY A 640 13.78 -5.73 -1.63
CA GLY A 640 13.96 -6.27 -2.98
C GLY A 640 15.14 -5.63 -3.74
N THR A 641 14.87 -5.12 -4.96
CA THR A 641 15.85 -4.47 -5.86
C THR A 641 16.23 -3.04 -5.45
N ALA A 642 15.60 -2.48 -4.43
CA ALA A 642 15.57 -1.04 -4.19
C ALA A 642 16.39 -0.64 -2.94
N LEU A 643 17.71 -0.49 -3.10
CA LEU A 643 18.50 0.37 -2.21
C LEU A 643 18.19 1.83 -2.58
N THR A 644 17.03 2.33 -2.16
CA THR A 644 16.58 3.69 -2.46
C THR A 644 17.25 4.71 -1.53
N GLY A 645 17.33 5.97 -1.98
CA GLY A 645 17.73 7.10 -1.12
C GLY A 645 16.86 7.24 0.14
N ALA A 646 15.67 6.63 0.16
CA ALA A 646 14.79 6.56 1.34
C ALA A 646 15.41 5.79 2.53
N LEU A 647 16.41 4.92 2.30
CA LEU A 647 17.12 4.20 3.38
C LEU A 647 18.21 5.03 4.07
N LEU A 648 18.70 6.09 3.41
CA LEU A 648 19.78 6.92 3.91
C LEU A 648 19.48 7.56 5.28
N PRO A 649 18.31 8.18 5.52
CA PRO A 649 17.99 8.73 6.85
C PRO A 649 17.93 7.65 7.94
N TRP A 650 17.54 6.42 7.60
CA TRP A 650 17.51 5.30 8.54
C TRP A 650 18.89 4.81 8.92
N LEU A 651 19.76 4.65 7.92
CA LEU A 651 21.16 4.29 8.16
C LEU A 651 21.87 5.38 8.96
N ALA A 652 21.59 6.65 8.69
CA ALA A 652 22.11 7.79 9.46
C ALA A 652 21.61 7.75 10.91
N THR A 653 20.31 7.53 11.14
CA THR A 653 19.74 7.41 12.49
C THR A 653 20.33 6.23 13.25
N ALA A 654 20.49 5.08 12.59
CA ALA A 654 21.15 3.91 13.17
C ALA A 654 22.63 4.18 13.48
N ALA A 655 23.34 4.93 12.63
CA ALA A 655 24.72 5.33 12.87
C ALA A 655 24.85 6.29 14.06
N VAL A 656 23.94 7.27 14.20
CA VAL A 656 23.88 8.14 15.38
C VAL A 656 23.62 7.33 16.64
N PHE A 657 22.66 6.40 16.61
CA PHE A 657 22.40 5.48 17.72
C PHE A 657 23.64 4.64 18.06
N ALA A 658 24.35 4.14 17.06
CA ALA A 658 25.58 3.37 17.23
C ALA A 658 26.68 4.20 17.92
N ALA A 659 26.89 5.43 17.44
CA ALA A 659 27.88 6.36 17.98
C ALA A 659 27.57 6.74 19.43
N LEU A 660 26.31 7.07 19.75
CA LEU A 660 25.88 7.39 21.12
C LEU A 660 26.03 6.20 22.07
N SER A 661 25.66 5.00 21.59
CA SER A 661 25.80 3.76 22.37
C SER A 661 27.28 3.45 22.67
N LEU A 662 28.14 3.62 21.68
CA LEU A 662 29.59 3.44 21.82
C LEU A 662 30.18 4.50 22.76
N ALA A 663 29.82 5.77 22.60
CA ALA A 663 30.28 6.87 23.45
C ALA A 663 29.89 6.65 24.93
N MET A 664 28.63 6.29 25.19
CA MET A 664 28.16 5.96 26.54
C MET A 664 28.94 4.79 27.14
N TRP A 665 29.18 3.74 26.35
CA TRP A 665 29.96 2.59 26.81
C TRP A 665 31.42 2.94 27.09
N LEU A 666 32.07 3.73 26.22
CA LEU A 666 33.44 4.20 26.42
C LEU A 666 33.55 5.08 27.67
N PHE A 667 32.60 6.00 27.87
CA PHE A 667 32.54 6.87 29.04
C PHE A 667 32.47 6.05 30.34
N VAL A 668 31.51 5.13 30.40
CA VAL A 668 31.31 4.21 31.55
C VAL A 668 32.54 3.36 31.82
N ARG A 669 33.23 2.88 30.78
CA ARG A 669 34.32 1.92 30.92
C ARG A 669 35.65 2.57 31.23
N PHE A 670 35.91 3.78 30.73
CA PHE A 670 37.23 4.39 30.76
C PHE A 670 37.30 5.76 31.44
N VAL A 671 36.21 6.54 31.46
CA VAL A 671 36.20 7.91 31.99
C VAL A 671 35.70 7.95 33.43
N GLU A 672 34.50 7.39 33.68
CA GLU A 672 33.89 7.37 35.02
C GLU A 672 34.78 6.76 36.11
N PRO A 673 35.49 5.62 35.89
CA PRO A 673 36.35 5.03 36.92
C PRO A 673 37.55 5.91 37.29
N ARG A 674 37.95 6.86 36.42
CA ARG A 674 39.06 7.80 36.66
C ARG A 674 38.60 9.07 37.37
N ALA A 675 37.31 9.38 37.37
CA ALA A 675 36.75 10.56 38.03
C ALA A 675 36.35 10.30 39.50
N THR A 676 36.33 9.03 39.93
CA THR A 676 36.01 8.59 41.29
C THR A 676 37.24 8.21 42.13
N LEU A 677 38.44 8.41 41.57
CA LEU A 677 39.74 8.37 42.26
C LEU A 677 40.18 9.81 42.50
#